data_AF-A0A1I8GLC5-F1
#
_entry.id   AF-A0A1I8GLC5-F1
#
_cell.length_a   1.000
_cell.length_b   1.000
_cell.length_c   1.000
_cell.angle_alpha   90.00
_cell.angle_beta   90.00
_cell.angle_gamma   90.00
#
_symmetry.space_group_name_H-M   'P 1'
#
loop_
_entity.id
_entity.type
_entity.pdbx_description
1 polymer ?
#
loop_
_entity_poly.entity_id
_entity_poly.type
_entity_poly.pdbx_seq_one_letter_code
_entity_poly.pdbx_strand_id
1 'polypeptide(L)'
;MRRLAASLLLLLILGVSVSAGVKLEQLDDVDALEELDGLDGEIGGLTQDSASEAAAGVHHYNHNGVELFYHVFRGYRVVEPQLGVVMGEDTVLHRHHHRYRVSLEMVIKNDYELPHSTSISWMNFPVKSITSRFVQRVACGNLCRGVKSAVTKRGGQFWLNFYCHSKKVCSRVRRYFSINSPQSQRLFGFLEFTLVGIIHEHQFVFHWRSGEAGEKPVEAFHFEDGKALLYTIKSNIGQTVYATYTTKGQRVIPSKKSLPKLYRSDQLDSLSSNIGDYKLIVAEMRKHGRVVAQLVFDVSTNKKTLNLMNWFSPTRLVSSFPYEIGKTGFNYFSMAGHKALKRTFFVNYVYRGCPGDTGFWMIADKKDVCSWAKKGWKGSAPELVYSQVSGIKYSQGNAFYADRFLVYLTNETPKPRPVPYPFFRFEGDKALLYTIKSNIGQTAYKTFKKKGTTMIPSDGKLPNLYRSKLLDTLPFAVKRSGYGKIVAEMRTGSKVVAQVVFDVSTNTKKLNFQNWFTRTRMVSSFPYELKKTGFNFFSFAGHQAHKRTFFINNRYRGCGGDVGFWVVSDRKDVCSWDNKGWHGSAPVLVYTQVPNKRYSEGNAFFADRFIVYLTSKVPELHPELPPVFRFEGNKNLLYTIKSNIGEKVYTTFKNRGNNEIPSDRSLPKLYRSDQLDTLANAVERSGFKHIVAEMRAGSRVVAQVVFDVSINTKSLNFQNWFTPARMVSSFPYKLKKTGFNYFSFAGHQAHKRTFFISNRYRGCGGDIGFWVISDRKDVCKWSNKGWHSSGPVLVYTQVPGVPFAKSNAYYADRFIVYMAHIGKTAYSTFRSRAYDRIPKHRSLPDLYRSNQLDTLPSLIHRTGYKRMVAEMRTDGKVVAQVVFDVSRNPKSLNMVNWFSKSRLVSSYPYQLGKSGYNYFSVAGHQAHKRTFFINSVYAGCAGDIGFWMAGPMQVGYKGWHGSAPALIYTRLPGKKYSQGNAFYADRFLVYLANEVPKPAAPKIPLFHFEGHRALLYTVKSGAGHEVFKTFRTKGPSDIPADRSLPDLYRSDQLDALAWTLLHTGYKRIVAEMRSDGRRVAQVVFDVSRHTKSVGMTNWFTPTRLVSSYPYHLGKTGYNYFSVAGHRAHKRTFFINKVYAGCAGDLGFWMVSDRRDPCKWANKGWSGSAPVLVYTKKPGKYSRGNAFFADRFLVYLE
;
A
#
# COMPACT_ATOMS: atom_id res chain seq x y z
N MET A 1 26.26 20.45 6.74
CA MET A 1 27.72 20.21 6.52
C MET A 1 27.90 19.05 5.54
N ARG A 2 29.08 18.98 4.89
CA ARG A 2 29.49 17.95 3.91
C ARG A 2 28.74 17.96 2.55
N ARG A 3 29.09 18.97 1.74
CA ARG A 3 29.42 18.79 0.30
C ARG A 3 30.90 18.32 0.19
N LEU A 4 31.39 18.22 -1.05
CA LEU A 4 32.79 18.11 -1.51
C LEU A 4 33.44 16.71 -1.54
N ALA A 5 33.62 16.18 -2.75
CA ALA A 5 34.93 16.01 -3.40
C ALA A 5 34.73 16.04 -4.94
N ALA A 6 35.77 16.38 -5.72
CA ALA A 6 35.73 16.42 -7.20
C ALA A 6 37.16 16.43 -7.78
N SER A 7 37.32 16.04 -9.07
CA SER A 7 38.56 16.12 -9.89
C SER A 7 39.72 15.22 -9.41
N LEU A 8 40.75 14.83 -10.18
CA LEU A 8 41.16 14.91 -11.61
C LEU A 8 42.05 13.62 -11.86
N LEU A 9 42.76 13.26 -12.95
CA LEU A 9 43.06 13.70 -14.33
C LEU A 9 43.66 12.47 -15.08
N LEU A 10 43.50 12.29 -16.41
CA LEU A 10 44.54 11.63 -17.24
C LEU A 10 44.45 11.86 -18.77
N LEU A 11 45.50 12.49 -19.32
CA LEU A 11 46.17 12.40 -20.64
C LEU A 11 45.45 12.33 -22.01
N LEU A 12 46.10 12.97 -22.99
CA LEU A 12 45.92 12.88 -24.46
C LEU A 12 46.92 11.83 -25.07
N ILE A 13 47.12 11.57 -26.39
CA ILE A 13 46.85 12.30 -27.65
C ILE A 13 46.93 11.38 -28.91
N LEU A 14 46.33 11.80 -30.05
CA LEU A 14 46.56 11.41 -31.48
C LEU A 14 46.31 9.98 -32.06
N GLY A 15 46.05 9.94 -33.39
CA GLY A 15 45.95 8.76 -34.31
C GLY A 15 44.52 8.23 -34.54
N VAL A 16 43.76 8.49 -35.63
CA VAL A 16 44.02 8.74 -37.08
C VAL A 16 44.63 7.50 -37.75
N SER A 17 43.97 6.85 -38.72
CA SER A 17 43.79 7.35 -40.10
C SER A 17 42.65 6.68 -40.92
N VAL A 18 42.42 7.18 -42.13
CA VAL A 18 41.54 6.63 -43.19
C VAL A 18 42.39 6.23 -44.40
N SER A 19 41.97 5.19 -45.13
CA SER A 19 42.47 4.79 -46.45
C SER A 19 41.30 4.24 -47.29
N ALA A 20 41.27 4.29 -48.63
CA ALA A 20 41.97 5.06 -49.66
C ALA A 20 40.97 5.15 -50.86
N GLY A 21 41.11 5.95 -51.92
CA GLY A 21 42.20 6.82 -52.38
C GLY A 21 42.48 6.57 -53.87
N VAL A 22 42.20 7.54 -54.74
CA VAL A 22 42.54 7.52 -56.19
C VAL A 22 43.08 8.90 -56.58
N LYS A 23 44.08 8.92 -57.47
CA LYS A 23 44.88 10.11 -57.85
C LYS A 23 44.11 11.19 -58.59
N LEU A 24 44.65 12.42 -58.52
CA LEU A 24 44.99 13.23 -59.69
C LEU A 24 46.25 14.07 -59.35
N GLU A 25 46.98 14.52 -60.37
CA GLU A 25 48.36 15.05 -60.25
C GLU A 25 48.45 16.58 -60.46
N GLN A 26 49.66 17.12 -60.61
CA GLN A 26 50.04 18.52 -60.36
C GLN A 26 49.84 19.50 -61.56
N LEU A 27 50.43 20.71 -61.39
CA LEU A 27 50.77 21.76 -62.36
C LEU A 27 49.70 22.85 -62.58
N ASP A 28 49.99 24.17 -62.55
CA ASP A 28 51.18 24.92 -62.12
C ASP A 28 50.82 26.41 -61.82
N ASP A 29 51.76 27.17 -61.24
CA ASP A 29 51.92 28.64 -61.14
C ASP A 29 50.78 29.55 -60.56
N VAL A 30 50.98 30.57 -59.70
CA VAL A 30 52.08 31.51 -59.29
C VAL A 30 51.86 32.95 -59.80
N ASP A 31 52.12 33.91 -58.89
CA ASP A 31 52.21 35.38 -58.97
C ASP A 31 51.06 36.25 -59.54
N ALA A 32 50.56 37.16 -58.69
CA ALA A 32 50.94 38.58 -58.75
C ALA A 32 50.57 39.31 -57.43
N LEU A 33 51.44 40.24 -57.00
CA LEU A 33 51.29 41.09 -55.80
C LEU A 33 50.86 42.53 -56.16
N GLU A 34 50.43 43.29 -55.13
CA GLU A 34 50.56 44.76 -55.01
C GLU A 34 49.80 45.64 -56.06
N GLU A 35 49.53 46.94 -55.87
CA GLU A 35 49.77 47.86 -54.74
C GLU A 35 48.66 48.95 -54.65
N LEU A 36 48.92 50.05 -53.93
CA LEU A 36 48.16 51.32 -53.85
C LEU A 36 46.90 51.35 -52.97
N ASP A 37 47.11 51.26 -51.66
CA ASP A 37 47.05 52.39 -50.70
C ASP A 37 46.01 53.52 -50.83
N GLY A 38 45.78 54.16 -49.69
CA GLY A 38 45.58 55.62 -49.66
C GLY A 38 44.25 56.10 -49.09
N LEU A 39 44.03 55.92 -47.79
CA LEU A 39 43.60 56.99 -46.84
C LEU A 39 43.36 56.41 -45.44
N ASP A 40 44.40 56.48 -44.60
CA ASP A 40 44.22 56.37 -43.15
C ASP A 40 43.56 57.63 -42.58
N GLY A 41 42.88 57.45 -41.45
CA GLY A 41 42.20 58.51 -40.72
C GLY A 41 41.95 58.06 -39.28
N GLU A 42 42.86 58.42 -38.38
CA GLU A 42 42.91 57.88 -37.03
C GLU A 42 41.66 58.18 -36.19
N ILE A 43 41.19 57.15 -35.48
CA ILE A 43 40.64 57.32 -34.13
C ILE A 43 41.30 56.23 -33.29
N GLY A 44 42.40 56.57 -32.62
CA GLY A 44 43.20 55.64 -31.83
C GLY A 44 42.53 55.18 -30.54
N GLY A 45 43.09 54.15 -29.91
CA GLY A 45 42.88 53.88 -28.48
C GLY A 45 41.69 53.00 -28.09
N LEU A 46 41.38 51.92 -28.83
CA LEU A 46 40.52 50.83 -28.34
C LEU A 46 41.21 49.46 -28.50
N THR A 47 41.20 48.65 -27.45
CA THR A 47 41.87 47.32 -27.45
C THR A 47 41.12 46.33 -28.33
N GLN A 48 41.85 45.72 -29.28
CA GLN A 48 41.29 44.82 -30.30
C GLN A 48 41.13 43.37 -29.78
N ASP A 49 40.40 43.20 -28.68
CA ASP A 49 40.02 41.87 -28.17
C ASP A 49 39.18 41.13 -29.23
N SER A 50 39.80 40.17 -29.93
CA SER A 50 39.17 39.48 -31.06
C SER A 50 37.93 38.68 -30.60
N ALA A 51 36.74 39.08 -31.08
CA ALA A 51 35.43 38.64 -30.58
C ALA A 51 35.02 37.21 -30.98
N SER A 52 35.88 36.23 -30.73
CA SER A 52 35.63 34.80 -30.95
C SER A 52 34.78 34.14 -29.86
N GLU A 53 34.74 34.70 -28.64
CA GLU A 53 33.98 34.15 -27.50
C GLU A 53 32.46 34.39 -27.59
N ALA A 54 31.97 35.17 -28.56
CA ALA A 54 30.54 35.48 -28.72
C ALA A 54 29.67 34.31 -29.24
N ALA A 55 30.27 33.15 -29.54
CA ALA A 55 29.60 31.96 -30.07
C ALA A 55 28.68 31.21 -29.08
N ALA A 56 28.44 31.76 -27.88
CA ALA A 56 27.71 31.14 -26.78
C ALA A 56 26.18 31.38 -26.82
N GLY A 57 25.53 31.00 -27.93
CA GLY A 57 24.07 30.85 -28.02
C GLY A 57 23.25 32.12 -28.33
N VAL A 58 22.51 32.08 -29.43
CA VAL A 58 21.41 33.03 -29.69
C VAL A 58 20.26 32.68 -28.75
N HIS A 59 19.78 33.67 -27.98
CA HIS A 59 18.62 33.51 -27.11
C HIS A 59 17.38 34.18 -27.71
N HIS A 60 16.23 33.53 -27.61
CA HIS A 60 14.94 34.10 -28.01
C HIS A 60 14.15 34.57 -26.77
N TYR A 61 13.47 35.70 -26.88
CA TYR A 61 12.56 36.22 -25.87
C TYR A 61 11.35 36.88 -26.52
N ASN A 62 10.14 36.44 -26.18
CA ASN A 62 8.92 37.08 -26.66
C ASN A 62 8.51 38.22 -25.72
N HIS A 63 8.47 39.45 -26.23
CA HIS A 63 7.98 40.63 -25.52
C HIS A 63 6.75 41.19 -26.24
N ASN A 64 5.62 41.28 -25.54
CA ASN A 64 4.35 41.81 -26.06
C ASN A 64 3.88 41.21 -27.40
N GLY A 65 4.28 39.97 -27.72
CA GLY A 65 3.98 39.29 -28.98
C GLY A 65 5.10 39.37 -30.03
N VAL A 66 6.07 40.27 -29.88
CA VAL A 66 7.26 40.38 -30.73
C VAL A 66 8.33 39.39 -30.25
N GLU A 67 8.90 38.61 -31.16
CA GLU A 67 10.03 37.73 -30.87
C GLU A 67 11.36 38.48 -31.07
N LEU A 68 12.10 38.66 -29.97
CA LEU A 68 13.40 39.31 -29.94
C LEU A 68 14.50 38.24 -29.84
N PHE A 69 15.45 38.29 -30.76
CA PHE A 69 16.70 37.52 -30.69
C PHE A 69 17.75 38.38 -30.00
N TYR A 70 18.50 37.82 -29.06
CA TYR A 70 19.48 38.57 -28.27
C TYR A 70 20.68 37.72 -27.85
N HIS A 71 21.80 38.40 -27.62
CA HIS A 71 23.03 37.83 -27.08
C HIS A 71 23.28 38.35 -25.66
N VAL A 72 23.90 37.53 -24.80
CA VAL A 72 24.31 37.91 -23.45
C VAL A 72 25.81 38.24 -23.47
N PHE A 73 26.18 39.46 -23.06
CA PHE A 73 27.59 39.87 -22.99
C PHE A 73 27.86 40.70 -21.74
N ARG A 74 28.83 40.28 -20.91
CA ARG A 74 29.26 40.94 -19.65
C ARG A 74 28.09 41.45 -18.75
N GLY A 75 26.96 40.73 -18.74
CA GLY A 75 25.75 41.04 -17.95
C GLY A 75 24.63 41.75 -18.71
N TYR A 76 24.92 42.34 -19.87
CA TYR A 76 23.95 43.00 -20.74
C TYR A 76 23.24 42.02 -21.68
N ARG A 77 22.06 42.40 -22.16
CA ARG A 77 21.33 41.70 -23.24
C ARG A 77 21.21 42.61 -24.46
N VAL A 78 21.97 42.29 -25.50
CA VAL A 78 22.01 43.07 -26.74
C VAL A 78 21.10 42.40 -27.77
N VAL A 79 20.07 43.12 -28.22
CA VAL A 79 19.08 42.62 -29.19
C VAL A 79 19.62 42.71 -30.61
N GLU A 80 19.39 41.66 -31.41
CA GLU A 80 19.82 41.57 -32.80
C GLU A 80 18.91 42.40 -33.73
N PRO A 81 19.47 43.25 -34.61
CA PRO A 81 18.68 44.02 -35.57
C PRO A 81 18.15 43.13 -36.71
N GLN A 82 16.92 43.35 -37.15
CA GLN A 82 16.37 42.67 -38.32
C GLN A 82 16.68 43.47 -39.59
N LEU A 83 17.25 42.81 -40.60
CA LEU A 83 17.54 43.40 -41.91
C LEU A 83 16.49 43.03 -42.96
N GLY A 84 16.03 44.04 -43.69
CA GLY A 84 15.24 43.92 -44.91
C GLY A 84 15.73 44.87 -46.00
N VAL A 85 15.16 44.78 -47.19
CA VAL A 85 15.38 45.73 -48.29
C VAL A 85 14.07 46.11 -48.96
N VAL A 86 13.97 47.38 -49.38
CA VAL A 86 12.82 47.91 -50.12
C VAL A 86 13.27 48.62 -51.39
N MET A 87 12.32 48.75 -52.33
CA MET A 87 12.46 49.52 -53.56
C MET A 87 12.03 50.96 -53.28
N GLY A 88 12.97 51.83 -52.88
CA GLY A 88 12.72 53.28 -52.77
C GLY A 88 12.55 53.93 -54.15
N GLU A 89 12.06 55.17 -54.20
CA GLU A 89 11.84 55.89 -55.47
C GLU A 89 13.15 56.06 -56.27
N ASP A 90 14.27 56.26 -55.58
CA ASP A 90 15.65 56.28 -56.09
C ASP A 90 16.18 54.93 -56.63
N THR A 91 15.33 53.92 -56.90
CA THR A 91 15.77 52.63 -57.48
C THR A 91 16.09 52.75 -58.99
N VAL A 92 17.10 53.56 -59.30
CA VAL A 92 17.55 53.95 -60.65
C VAL A 92 18.70 53.05 -61.14
N LEU A 93 18.63 52.66 -62.41
CA LEU A 93 19.65 51.84 -63.08
C LEU A 93 20.81 52.71 -63.59
N HIS A 94 21.69 53.15 -62.69
CA HIS A 94 22.85 53.96 -63.07
C HIS A 94 23.92 53.16 -63.84
N ARG A 95 24.54 53.81 -64.83
CA ARG A 95 25.85 53.43 -65.37
C ARG A 95 26.94 54.00 -64.45
N HIS A 96 27.90 53.18 -64.04
CA HIS A 96 28.97 53.53 -63.11
C HIS A 96 30.28 53.00 -63.70
N HIS A 97 31.04 53.88 -64.36
CA HIS A 97 32.10 53.51 -65.31
C HIS A 97 31.60 52.44 -66.32
N HIS A 98 32.32 51.32 -66.46
CA HIS A 98 31.99 50.21 -67.36
C HIS A 98 30.99 49.19 -66.78
N ARG A 99 30.34 49.47 -65.64
CA ARG A 99 29.37 48.57 -64.99
C ARG A 99 28.02 49.26 -64.76
N TYR A 100 27.01 48.47 -64.45
CA TYR A 100 25.65 48.95 -64.12
C TYR A 100 25.38 48.71 -62.64
N ARG A 101 24.60 49.58 -61.99
CA ARG A 101 24.22 49.46 -60.58
C ARG A 101 22.70 49.43 -60.42
N VAL A 102 22.22 48.59 -59.51
CA VAL A 102 20.89 48.71 -58.89
C VAL A 102 21.12 48.94 -57.40
N SER A 103 20.55 50.01 -56.86
CA SER A 103 20.60 50.34 -55.43
C SER A 103 19.22 50.05 -54.81
N LEU A 104 19.19 49.32 -53.70
CA LEU A 104 18.01 49.09 -52.86
C LEU A 104 18.23 49.77 -51.51
N GLU A 105 17.17 50.27 -50.90
CA GLU A 105 17.22 50.84 -49.55
C GLU A 105 17.20 49.70 -48.52
N MET A 106 18.02 49.78 -47.48
CA MET A 106 18.03 48.79 -46.39
C MET A 106 17.14 49.24 -45.24
N VAL A 107 16.10 48.48 -44.94
CA VAL A 107 15.28 48.68 -43.74
C VAL A 107 15.95 47.92 -42.59
N ILE A 108 16.40 48.66 -41.58
CA ILE A 108 17.03 48.10 -40.37
C ILE A 108 16.07 48.30 -39.21
N LYS A 109 15.43 47.23 -38.74
CA LYS A 109 14.58 47.28 -37.54
C LYS A 109 15.40 46.97 -36.30
N ASN A 110 15.51 47.95 -35.42
CA ASN A 110 16.41 47.95 -34.26
C ASN A 110 15.89 48.82 -33.10
N ASP A 111 14.72 49.42 -33.29
CA ASP A 111 13.98 50.34 -32.44
C ASP A 111 12.96 49.60 -31.55
N TYR A 112 13.36 48.44 -31.02
CA TYR A 112 12.47 47.62 -30.19
C TYR A 112 12.18 48.28 -28.84
N GLU A 113 10.91 48.26 -28.40
CA GLU A 113 10.56 48.51 -27.00
C GLU A 113 11.19 47.42 -26.11
N LEU A 114 12.03 47.83 -25.16
CA LEU A 114 12.80 46.90 -24.33
C LEU A 114 12.18 46.72 -22.94
N PRO A 115 12.28 45.52 -22.33
CA PRO A 115 11.66 45.26 -21.04
C PRO A 115 12.32 46.05 -19.90
N HIS A 116 11.59 46.97 -19.30
CA HIS A 116 12.02 47.65 -18.06
C HIS A 116 12.15 46.63 -16.91
N SER A 117 13.40 46.26 -16.58
CA SER A 117 13.72 45.29 -15.53
C SER A 117 14.80 45.85 -14.61
N THR A 118 14.51 45.94 -13.32
CA THR A 118 15.41 46.51 -12.30
C THR A 118 16.62 45.64 -11.97
N SER A 119 16.79 44.49 -12.64
CA SER A 119 17.89 43.55 -12.43
C SER A 119 18.59 43.08 -13.71
N ILE A 120 18.18 43.55 -14.90
CA ILE A 120 18.71 43.12 -16.20
C ILE A 120 18.70 44.30 -17.18
N SER A 121 19.89 44.75 -17.60
CA SER A 121 20.05 45.81 -18.60
C SER A 121 19.91 45.25 -20.03
N TRP A 122 18.82 45.63 -20.70
CA TRP A 122 18.60 45.38 -22.13
C TRP A 122 19.08 46.57 -22.98
N MET A 123 19.62 46.30 -24.17
CA MET A 123 20.08 47.32 -25.13
C MET A 123 19.76 46.90 -26.58
N ASN A 124 19.39 47.87 -27.41
CA ASN A 124 19.32 47.72 -28.87
C ASN A 124 20.73 47.90 -29.48
N PHE A 125 21.01 47.30 -30.63
CA PHE A 125 22.36 47.26 -31.21
C PHE A 125 22.66 48.50 -32.09
N PRO A 126 23.59 49.40 -31.72
CA PRO A 126 23.85 50.62 -32.49
C PRO A 126 24.66 50.32 -33.76
N VAL A 127 23.98 50.11 -34.89
CA VAL A 127 24.61 49.82 -36.19
C VAL A 127 25.43 51.02 -36.69
N LYS A 128 26.75 50.94 -36.56
CA LYS A 128 27.71 51.94 -37.06
C LYS A 128 27.95 51.75 -38.56
N SER A 129 28.23 50.52 -39.00
CA SER A 129 28.42 50.15 -40.41
C SER A 129 27.84 48.76 -40.76
N ILE A 130 27.67 48.48 -42.06
CA ILE A 130 27.28 47.17 -42.59
C ILE A 130 28.12 46.91 -43.85
N THR A 131 28.60 45.67 -44.03
CA THR A 131 29.11 45.16 -45.31
C THR A 131 28.31 43.93 -45.78
N SER A 132 28.44 43.53 -47.04
CA SER A 132 27.65 42.41 -47.63
C SER A 132 28.48 41.58 -48.62
N ARG A 133 28.44 40.26 -48.51
CA ARG A 133 29.08 39.34 -49.46
C ARG A 133 28.16 38.19 -49.88
N PHE A 134 28.30 37.75 -51.12
CA PHE A 134 27.67 36.50 -51.58
C PHE A 134 28.39 35.27 -51.02
N VAL A 135 27.71 34.50 -50.19
CA VAL A 135 28.12 33.16 -49.73
C VAL A 135 27.70 32.08 -50.73
N GLN A 136 28.39 30.94 -50.71
CA GLN A 136 28.10 29.75 -51.54
C GLN A 136 27.83 30.06 -53.04
N ARG A 137 28.69 30.86 -53.68
CA ARG A 137 28.49 31.34 -55.07
C ARG A 137 28.16 30.23 -56.09
N VAL A 138 28.69 29.02 -55.90
CA VAL A 138 28.41 27.85 -56.74
C VAL A 138 26.92 27.45 -56.68
N ALA A 139 26.31 27.44 -55.49
CA ALA A 139 24.89 27.11 -55.31
C ALA A 139 23.94 28.21 -55.82
N CYS A 140 24.36 29.48 -55.78
CA CYS A 140 23.57 30.60 -56.34
C CYS A 140 23.49 30.57 -57.88
N GLY A 141 24.48 29.96 -58.55
CA GLY A 141 24.49 29.73 -59.99
C GLY A 141 24.16 30.97 -60.85
N ASN A 142 23.22 30.83 -61.77
CA ASN A 142 22.85 31.87 -62.74
C ASN A 142 22.15 33.11 -62.14
N LEU A 143 21.81 33.12 -60.84
CA LEU A 143 21.29 34.31 -60.15
C LEU A 143 22.43 35.29 -59.82
N CYS A 144 23.51 34.82 -59.19
CA CYS A 144 24.67 35.63 -58.81
C CYS A 144 25.69 35.85 -59.94
N ARG A 145 25.64 35.04 -61.02
CA ARG A 145 26.61 35.12 -62.13
C ARG A 145 26.66 36.53 -62.75
N GLY A 146 27.82 37.18 -62.62
CA GLY A 146 28.05 38.54 -63.13
C GLY A 146 27.55 39.68 -62.23
N VAL A 147 27.25 39.40 -60.95
CA VAL A 147 26.77 40.37 -59.94
C VAL A 147 27.72 40.41 -58.74
N LYS A 148 28.04 41.61 -58.23
CA LYS A 148 28.71 41.84 -56.93
C LYS A 148 27.81 42.66 -56.00
N SER A 149 27.88 42.41 -54.70
CA SER A 149 27.14 43.11 -53.64
C SER A 149 28.05 44.05 -52.85
N ALA A 150 27.59 45.26 -52.52
CA ALA A 150 28.22 46.10 -51.49
C ALA A 150 27.18 47.05 -50.85
N VAL A 151 27.33 47.34 -49.56
CA VAL A 151 26.49 48.29 -48.84
C VAL A 151 27.19 49.66 -48.76
N THR A 152 26.43 50.74 -48.94
CA THR A 152 26.91 52.13 -48.82
C THR A 152 25.98 52.93 -47.91
N LYS A 153 26.52 53.78 -47.04
CA LYS A 153 25.73 54.73 -46.23
C LYS A 153 25.64 56.09 -46.94
N ARG A 154 24.46 56.70 -47.00
CA ARG A 154 24.22 58.04 -47.58
C ARG A 154 23.13 58.75 -46.77
N GLY A 155 23.34 60.01 -46.37
CA GLY A 155 22.36 60.77 -45.58
C GLY A 155 21.94 60.06 -44.28
N GLY A 156 22.83 59.28 -43.67
CA GLY A 156 22.53 58.40 -42.54
C GLY A 156 21.97 57.01 -42.92
N GLN A 157 21.22 56.90 -44.01
CA GLN A 157 20.55 55.66 -44.45
C GLN A 157 21.50 54.67 -45.14
N PHE A 158 21.23 53.37 -45.00
CA PHE A 158 22.02 52.29 -45.62
C PHE A 158 21.39 51.79 -46.93
N TRP A 159 22.23 51.53 -47.93
CA TRP A 159 21.79 51.11 -49.27
C TRP A 159 22.57 49.88 -49.74
N LEU A 160 21.86 48.82 -50.14
CA LEU A 160 22.43 47.62 -50.75
C LEU A 160 22.56 47.81 -52.27
N ASN A 161 23.78 47.75 -52.78
CA ASN A 161 24.08 47.94 -54.19
C ASN A 161 24.46 46.62 -54.85
N PHE A 162 23.73 46.26 -55.92
CA PHE A 162 24.11 45.20 -56.85
C PHE A 162 24.80 45.81 -58.07
N TYR A 163 26.08 45.50 -58.25
CA TYR A 163 26.88 45.91 -59.40
C TYR A 163 26.94 44.78 -60.42
N CYS A 164 26.54 45.04 -61.65
CA CYS A 164 26.47 44.05 -62.73
C CYS A 164 27.41 44.39 -63.89
N HIS A 165 27.98 43.35 -64.50
CA HIS A 165 28.85 43.50 -65.67
C HIS A 165 28.09 43.85 -66.98
N SER A 166 26.75 43.86 -67.01
CA SER A 166 25.99 44.36 -68.17
C SER A 166 24.59 44.88 -67.82
N LYS A 167 24.02 45.71 -68.71
CA LYS A 167 22.68 46.30 -68.60
C LYS A 167 21.61 45.20 -68.44
N LYS A 168 21.70 44.13 -69.23
CA LYS A 168 20.78 42.98 -69.24
C LYS A 168 20.75 42.26 -67.88
N VAL A 169 21.89 42.14 -67.20
CA VAL A 169 21.97 41.51 -65.87
C VAL A 169 21.36 42.41 -64.79
N CYS A 170 21.67 43.71 -64.77
CA CYS A 170 21.10 44.60 -63.75
C CYS A 170 19.61 44.91 -63.97
N SER A 171 19.12 45.00 -65.21
CA SER A 171 17.67 45.05 -65.48
C SER A 171 16.94 43.80 -64.98
N ARG A 172 17.58 42.62 -65.07
CA ARG A 172 17.04 41.36 -64.53
C ARG A 172 17.00 41.37 -62.99
N VAL A 173 18.05 41.86 -62.34
CA VAL A 173 18.08 42.04 -60.86
C VAL A 173 17.00 43.03 -60.40
N ARG A 174 16.91 44.21 -61.03
CA ARG A 174 15.85 45.21 -60.76
C ARG A 174 14.46 44.59 -60.88
N ARG A 175 14.22 43.78 -61.93
CA ARG A 175 12.93 43.11 -62.17
C ARG A 175 12.59 42.08 -61.09
N TYR A 176 13.56 41.36 -60.52
CA TYR A 176 13.27 40.44 -59.41
C TYR A 176 12.72 41.16 -58.18
N PHE A 177 13.37 42.26 -57.78
CA PHE A 177 12.95 43.03 -56.60
C PHE A 177 11.68 43.85 -56.86
N SER A 178 11.47 44.39 -58.07
CA SER A 178 10.29 45.19 -58.41
C SER A 178 8.95 44.43 -58.43
N ILE A 179 8.97 43.09 -58.42
CA ILE A 179 7.78 42.23 -58.25
C ILE A 179 7.90 41.28 -57.04
N ASN A 180 8.83 41.54 -56.12
CA ASN A 180 9.10 40.73 -54.92
C ASN A 180 9.12 39.21 -55.19
N SER A 181 9.81 38.79 -56.25
CA SER A 181 9.68 37.43 -56.76
C SER A 181 10.46 36.40 -55.93
N PRO A 182 10.18 35.08 -56.07
CA PRO A 182 11.00 34.03 -55.45
C PRO A 182 12.49 34.12 -55.84
N GLN A 183 12.82 34.76 -56.96
CA GLN A 183 14.20 35.02 -57.38
C GLN A 183 14.86 36.19 -56.63
N SER A 184 14.12 37.23 -56.18
CA SER A 184 14.72 38.26 -55.30
C SER A 184 14.96 37.68 -53.92
N GLN A 185 14.01 36.91 -53.39
CA GLN A 185 14.14 36.23 -52.09
C GLN A 185 15.32 35.25 -52.09
N ARG A 186 15.54 34.50 -53.19
CA ARG A 186 16.75 33.67 -53.36
C ARG A 186 18.03 34.49 -53.54
N LEU A 187 18.02 35.55 -54.35
CA LEU A 187 19.22 36.37 -54.57
C LEU A 187 19.66 37.09 -53.29
N PHE A 188 18.72 37.53 -52.46
CA PHE A 188 18.97 38.05 -51.11
C PHE A 188 19.40 36.92 -50.16
N GLY A 189 18.79 35.75 -50.23
CA GLY A 189 19.13 34.52 -49.48
C GLY A 189 20.52 33.92 -49.73
N PHE A 190 21.31 34.45 -50.67
CA PHE A 190 22.73 34.13 -50.82
C PHE A 190 23.67 35.23 -50.28
N LEU A 191 23.13 36.26 -49.61
CA LEU A 191 23.91 37.32 -48.97
C LEU A 191 24.11 37.05 -47.48
N GLU A 192 25.38 37.15 -47.07
CA GLU A 192 25.81 37.31 -45.69
C GLU A 192 26.19 38.77 -45.48
N PHE A 193 25.60 39.39 -44.45
CA PHE A 193 25.85 40.75 -44.04
C PHE A 193 26.67 40.75 -42.75
N THR A 194 27.67 41.61 -42.68
CA THR A 194 28.45 41.83 -41.46
C THR A 194 28.13 43.22 -40.94
N LEU A 195 27.39 43.29 -39.83
CA LEU A 195 27.05 44.54 -39.15
C LEU A 195 28.10 44.81 -38.08
N VAL A 196 28.50 46.07 -37.93
CA VAL A 196 29.43 46.52 -36.88
C VAL A 196 28.76 47.61 -36.05
N GLY A 197 28.84 47.50 -34.74
CA GLY A 197 28.35 48.48 -33.78
C GLY A 197 29.36 48.76 -32.67
N ILE A 198 29.16 49.83 -31.90
CA ILE A 198 29.99 50.16 -30.73
C ILE A 198 29.07 50.43 -29.53
N ILE A 199 29.29 49.72 -28.42
CA ILE A 199 28.55 49.88 -27.16
C ILE A 199 29.58 50.00 -26.04
N HIS A 200 29.55 51.13 -25.31
CA HIS A 200 30.46 51.40 -24.18
C HIS A 200 31.91 50.99 -24.47
N GLU A 201 32.53 51.68 -25.44
CA GLU A 201 33.92 51.51 -25.91
C GLU A 201 34.27 50.16 -26.56
N HIS A 202 33.40 49.15 -26.57
CA HIS A 202 33.66 47.88 -27.27
C HIS A 202 33.02 47.83 -28.67
N GLN A 203 33.77 47.35 -29.67
CA GLN A 203 33.28 47.05 -31.00
C GLN A 203 32.64 45.65 -31.05
N PHE A 204 31.43 45.57 -31.59
CA PHE A 204 30.67 44.32 -31.76
C PHE A 204 30.44 44.04 -33.25
N VAL A 205 30.46 42.75 -33.62
CA VAL A 205 30.29 42.30 -35.01
C VAL A 205 29.23 41.20 -35.06
N PHE A 206 28.21 41.36 -35.91
CA PHE A 206 27.19 40.34 -36.19
C PHE A 206 27.28 39.88 -37.65
N HIS A 207 27.33 38.56 -37.87
CA HIS A 207 27.26 37.95 -39.20
C HIS A 207 25.83 37.47 -39.49
N TRP A 208 25.00 38.36 -39.98
CA TRP A 208 23.61 38.09 -40.33
C TRP A 208 23.52 37.43 -41.71
N ARG A 209 23.05 36.19 -41.79
CA ARG A 209 22.73 35.54 -43.07
C ARG A 209 21.25 35.73 -43.37
N SER A 210 20.93 36.21 -44.58
CA SER A 210 19.58 36.05 -45.10
C SER A 210 19.34 34.54 -45.25
N GLY A 211 18.47 33.97 -44.42
CA GLY A 211 18.17 32.54 -44.44
C GLY A 211 17.74 32.04 -45.82
N GLU A 212 18.08 30.79 -46.14
CA GLU A 212 17.82 30.21 -47.46
C GLU A 212 16.34 30.33 -47.86
N ALA A 213 16.08 30.96 -49.01
CA ALA A 213 14.83 30.79 -49.74
C ALA A 213 14.81 29.43 -50.49
N GLY A 214 15.02 28.35 -49.72
CA GLY A 214 14.34 27.09 -49.98
C GLY A 214 12.82 27.27 -49.88
N GLU A 215 12.06 26.24 -50.20
CA GLU A 215 10.64 26.24 -49.85
C GLU A 215 10.54 26.36 -48.33
N LYS A 216 9.86 27.40 -47.80
CA LYS A 216 9.62 27.50 -46.35
C LYS A 216 9.02 26.16 -45.90
N PRO A 217 9.69 25.38 -45.03
CA PRO A 217 9.23 24.04 -44.68
C PRO A 217 7.84 24.18 -44.06
N VAL A 218 6.83 23.60 -44.70
CA VAL A 218 5.42 23.85 -44.37
C VAL A 218 5.21 23.62 -42.88
N GLU A 219 4.89 24.68 -42.16
CA GLU A 219 5.04 24.71 -40.71
C GLU A 219 4.13 23.66 -40.05
N ALA A 220 4.76 22.80 -39.24
CA ALA A 220 4.10 21.68 -38.62
C ALA A 220 3.20 22.15 -37.47
N PHE A 221 1.87 22.08 -37.63
CA PHE A 221 0.96 22.39 -36.51
C PHE A 221 1.07 21.33 -35.41
N HIS A 222 1.87 21.65 -34.39
CA HIS A 222 2.08 20.82 -33.21
C HIS A 222 0.97 21.03 -32.17
N PHE A 223 0.23 19.97 -31.87
CA PHE A 223 -0.93 19.99 -30.95
C PHE A 223 -0.73 19.16 -29.67
N GLU A 224 0.25 18.27 -29.67
CA GLU A 224 0.67 17.36 -28.61
C GLU A 224 2.17 17.10 -28.81
N ASP A 225 2.93 16.87 -27.74
CA ASP A 225 4.38 16.68 -27.81
C ASP A 225 4.76 15.54 -28.77
N GLY A 226 5.72 15.80 -29.66
CA GLY A 226 6.16 14.84 -30.68
C GLY A 226 5.13 14.51 -31.78
N LYS A 227 4.06 15.32 -31.95
CA LYS A 227 3.04 15.11 -33.00
C LYS A 227 2.78 16.35 -33.85
N ALA A 228 3.00 16.21 -35.16
CA ALA A 228 2.69 17.22 -36.16
C ALA A 228 1.40 16.86 -36.92
N LEU A 229 0.39 17.73 -36.89
CA LEU A 229 -0.94 17.44 -37.46
C LEU A 229 -0.94 17.55 -38.99
N LEU A 230 -1.38 16.49 -39.67
CA LEU A 230 -1.64 16.51 -41.11
C LEU A 230 -3.11 16.82 -41.43
N TYR A 231 -4.05 16.28 -40.65
CA TYR A 231 -5.48 16.46 -40.86
C TYR A 231 -6.29 16.24 -39.57
N THR A 232 -7.38 16.97 -39.39
CA THR A 232 -8.43 16.58 -38.44
C THR A 232 -9.81 17.05 -38.88
N ILE A 233 -10.83 16.28 -38.51
CA ILE A 233 -12.24 16.66 -38.69
C ILE A 233 -13.08 16.17 -37.50
N LYS A 234 -13.97 17.02 -37.00
CA LYS A 234 -15.01 16.65 -36.02
C LYS A 234 -16.19 16.00 -36.75
N SER A 235 -16.82 14.98 -36.16
CA SER A 235 -18.05 14.39 -36.70
C SER A 235 -19.18 15.42 -36.78
N ASN A 236 -20.08 15.27 -37.74
CA ASN A 236 -21.33 16.04 -37.87
C ASN A 236 -21.10 17.57 -37.94
N ILE A 237 -20.33 18.05 -38.91
CA ILE A 237 -20.05 19.48 -39.16
C ILE A 237 -20.45 20.00 -40.55
N GLY A 238 -21.09 19.17 -41.39
CA GLY A 238 -21.51 19.55 -42.75
C GLY A 238 -20.39 19.46 -43.80
N GLN A 239 -19.32 18.73 -43.54
CA GLN A 239 -18.13 18.64 -44.41
C GLN A 239 -17.77 17.18 -44.65
N THR A 240 -17.34 16.83 -45.87
CA THR A 240 -16.94 15.46 -46.23
C THR A 240 -15.44 15.27 -46.04
N VAL A 241 -15.04 14.14 -45.46
CA VAL A 241 -13.63 13.80 -45.23
C VAL A 241 -12.89 13.67 -46.55
N TYR A 242 -13.45 12.96 -47.53
CA TYR A 242 -12.76 12.75 -48.81
C TYR A 242 -12.41 14.07 -49.49
N ALA A 243 -13.39 14.93 -49.79
CA ALA A 243 -13.13 16.19 -50.49
C ALA A 243 -12.24 17.13 -49.64
N THR A 244 -12.51 17.27 -48.34
CA THR A 244 -11.73 18.18 -47.48
C THR A 244 -10.31 17.70 -47.17
N TYR A 245 -9.99 16.45 -47.51
CA TYR A 245 -8.63 15.88 -47.48
C TYR A 245 -7.95 15.95 -48.85
N THR A 246 -8.64 15.66 -49.96
CA THR A 246 -8.06 15.63 -51.31
C THR A 246 -7.90 17.00 -51.95
N THR A 247 -8.78 17.96 -51.64
CA THR A 247 -8.73 19.29 -52.26
C THR A 247 -7.59 20.13 -51.68
N LYS A 248 -6.74 20.68 -52.55
CA LYS A 248 -5.77 21.73 -52.21
C LYS A 248 -6.53 22.97 -51.74
N GLY A 249 -6.25 23.42 -50.52
CA GLY A 249 -6.94 24.57 -49.94
C GLY A 249 -6.32 24.93 -48.61
N GLN A 250 -5.67 26.09 -48.58
CA GLN A 250 -5.01 26.64 -47.39
C GLN A 250 -6.00 26.72 -46.23
N ARG A 251 -5.66 26.07 -45.12
CA ARG A 251 -6.36 26.24 -43.84
C ARG A 251 -5.39 26.81 -42.84
N VAL A 252 -5.53 28.12 -42.59
CA VAL A 252 -4.68 28.93 -41.73
C VAL A 252 -4.30 28.17 -40.45
N ILE A 253 -3.02 28.18 -40.13
CA ILE A 253 -2.46 27.53 -38.93
C ILE A 253 -3.17 28.11 -37.69
N PRO A 254 -3.80 27.29 -36.84
CA PRO A 254 -4.54 27.81 -35.69
C PRO A 254 -3.63 28.55 -34.71
N SER A 255 -3.92 29.83 -34.46
CA SER A 255 -3.19 30.71 -33.51
C SER A 255 -3.30 30.31 -32.03
N LYS A 256 -3.87 29.14 -31.74
CA LYS A 256 -4.01 28.55 -30.40
C LYS A 256 -3.67 27.06 -30.50
N LYS A 257 -2.98 26.51 -29.50
CA LYS A 257 -2.57 25.08 -29.39
C LYS A 257 -3.75 24.09 -29.21
N SER A 258 -4.94 24.41 -29.73
CA SER A 258 -6.18 23.64 -29.61
C SER A 258 -6.65 23.14 -30.97
N LEU A 259 -6.99 21.85 -31.06
CA LEU A 259 -7.42 21.21 -32.31
C LEU A 259 -8.69 21.87 -32.91
N PRO A 260 -8.64 22.49 -34.11
CA PRO A 260 -9.78 23.14 -34.75
C PRO A 260 -10.88 22.13 -35.15
N LYS A 261 -12.09 22.60 -35.52
CA LYS A 261 -13.17 21.69 -35.98
C LYS A 261 -12.80 20.91 -37.24
N LEU A 262 -12.01 21.53 -38.12
CA LEU A 262 -11.53 20.99 -39.40
C LEU A 262 -10.17 21.65 -39.72
N TYR A 263 -9.17 20.88 -40.13
CA TYR A 263 -7.88 21.35 -40.63
C TYR A 263 -7.23 20.33 -41.58
N ARG A 264 -6.44 20.82 -42.52
CA ARG A 264 -5.61 20.07 -43.47
C ARG A 264 -4.29 20.84 -43.57
N SER A 265 -3.16 20.14 -43.46
CA SER A 265 -1.83 20.72 -43.69
C SER A 265 -1.42 20.57 -45.15
N ASP A 266 -0.75 21.58 -45.70
CA ASP A 266 -0.18 21.54 -47.04
C ASP A 266 1.04 20.60 -47.13
N GLN A 267 1.53 20.08 -45.98
CA GLN A 267 2.46 18.93 -45.92
C GLN A 267 1.92 17.69 -46.65
N LEU A 268 0.59 17.57 -46.81
CA LEU A 268 -0.04 16.47 -47.53
C LEU A 268 0.14 16.55 -49.06
N ASP A 269 0.38 17.72 -49.64
CA ASP A 269 0.48 17.88 -51.09
C ASP A 269 1.80 17.40 -51.69
N SER A 270 2.89 17.53 -50.93
CA SER A 270 4.22 17.02 -51.27
C SER A 270 4.71 16.06 -50.16
N LEU A 271 3.87 15.08 -49.80
CA LEU A 271 4.10 14.22 -48.63
C LEU A 271 5.42 13.41 -48.66
N SER A 272 6.01 13.18 -49.84
CA SER A 272 7.32 12.51 -49.97
C SER A 272 8.52 13.39 -49.58
N SER A 273 8.45 14.71 -49.81
CA SER A 273 9.47 15.69 -49.37
C SER A 273 9.19 16.20 -47.96
N ASN A 274 7.93 16.50 -47.67
CA ASN A 274 7.52 17.27 -46.48
C ASN A 274 7.46 16.44 -45.19
N ILE A 275 7.88 15.17 -45.23
CA ILE A 275 7.83 14.26 -44.08
C ILE A 275 9.04 14.36 -43.15
N GLY A 276 10.15 14.99 -43.60
CA GLY A 276 11.37 15.14 -42.82
C GLY A 276 11.85 13.82 -42.22
N ASP A 277 12.22 13.85 -40.94
CA ASP A 277 12.69 12.67 -40.19
C ASP A 277 11.56 11.78 -39.63
N TYR A 278 10.29 12.15 -39.80
CA TYR A 278 9.17 11.41 -39.21
C TYR A 278 9.08 9.98 -39.75
N LYS A 279 9.08 9.01 -38.83
CA LYS A 279 9.06 7.57 -39.15
C LYS A 279 7.65 7.01 -39.33
N LEU A 280 6.64 7.62 -38.73
CA LEU A 280 5.27 7.11 -38.66
C LEU A 280 4.22 8.15 -39.07
N ILE A 281 3.22 7.73 -39.87
CA ILE A 281 1.91 8.40 -39.92
C ILE A 281 0.93 7.60 -39.06
N VAL A 282 0.14 8.30 -38.27
CA VAL A 282 -0.90 7.73 -37.40
C VAL A 282 -2.25 8.28 -37.83
N ALA A 283 -3.21 7.39 -38.07
CA ALA A 283 -4.62 7.74 -38.19
C ALA A 283 -5.33 7.31 -36.90
N GLU A 284 -6.15 8.18 -36.30
CA GLU A 284 -6.90 7.82 -35.09
C GLU A 284 -8.28 8.50 -34.99
N MET A 285 -9.20 7.80 -34.31
CA MET A 285 -10.50 8.31 -33.90
C MET A 285 -10.50 8.58 -32.40
N ARG A 286 -11.05 9.73 -31.98
CA ARG A 286 -11.20 10.13 -30.58
C ARG A 286 -12.66 10.30 -30.16
N LYS A 287 -12.96 9.93 -28.92
CA LYS A 287 -14.23 10.21 -28.23
C LYS A 287 -13.94 10.89 -26.89
N HIS A 288 -14.59 12.01 -26.61
CA HIS A 288 -14.35 12.85 -25.42
C HIS A 288 -12.84 13.09 -25.17
N GLY A 289 -12.10 13.41 -26.24
CA GLY A 289 -10.65 13.62 -26.23
C GLY A 289 -9.77 12.36 -26.16
N ARG A 290 -10.33 11.17 -25.89
CA ARG A 290 -9.58 9.90 -25.73
C ARG A 290 -9.57 9.11 -27.04
N VAL A 291 -8.44 8.48 -27.37
CA VAL A 291 -8.34 7.56 -28.52
C VAL A 291 -9.23 6.34 -28.31
N VAL A 292 -10.06 6.01 -29.32
CA VAL A 292 -10.98 4.86 -29.30
C VAL A 292 -10.73 3.85 -30.41
N ALA A 293 -10.13 4.28 -31.52
CA ALA A 293 -9.54 3.43 -32.55
C ALA A 293 -8.32 4.12 -33.17
N GLN A 294 -7.31 3.36 -33.60
CA GLN A 294 -6.06 3.89 -34.17
C GLN A 294 -5.39 2.85 -35.10
N LEU A 295 -4.76 3.34 -36.17
CA LEU A 295 -3.88 2.60 -37.07
C LEU A 295 -2.57 3.38 -37.23
N VAL A 296 -1.44 2.67 -37.14
CA VAL A 296 -0.08 3.23 -37.24
C VAL A 296 0.60 2.68 -38.50
N PHE A 297 1.21 3.55 -39.31
CA PHE A 297 1.82 3.20 -40.60
C PHE A 297 3.28 3.63 -40.67
N ASP A 298 4.16 2.74 -41.17
CA ASP A 298 5.56 3.05 -41.46
C ASP A 298 5.69 3.80 -42.79
N VAL A 299 6.38 4.93 -42.70
CA VAL A 299 6.69 5.86 -43.79
C VAL A 299 8.19 6.17 -43.86
N SER A 300 9.00 5.58 -42.98
CA SER A 300 10.46 5.68 -43.05
C SER A 300 11.02 4.98 -44.29
N THR A 301 10.35 3.90 -44.73
CA THR A 301 10.72 3.09 -45.89
C THR A 301 10.07 3.60 -47.19
N ASN A 302 10.85 3.60 -48.28
CA ASN A 302 10.42 3.96 -49.64
C ASN A 302 9.80 5.38 -49.75
N LYS A 303 10.35 6.38 -49.06
CA LYS A 303 9.85 7.78 -49.06
C LYS A 303 9.59 8.36 -50.46
N LYS A 304 10.44 8.05 -51.46
CA LYS A 304 10.28 8.49 -52.85
C LYS A 304 8.95 8.06 -53.50
N THR A 305 8.33 6.96 -53.06
CA THR A 305 7.05 6.48 -53.59
C THR A 305 5.84 7.00 -52.81
N LEU A 306 6.05 7.69 -51.69
CA LEU A 306 4.98 8.10 -50.79
C LEU A 306 4.13 9.22 -51.40
N ASN A 307 2.81 9.08 -51.35
CA ASN A 307 1.87 10.08 -51.83
C ASN A 307 0.64 10.18 -50.93
N LEU A 308 -0.20 11.17 -51.22
CA LEU A 308 -1.44 11.52 -50.50
C LEU A 308 -2.35 10.31 -50.18
N MET A 309 -2.31 9.23 -50.96
CA MET A 309 -3.24 8.10 -50.89
C MET A 309 -2.60 6.78 -50.44
N ASN A 310 -1.31 6.54 -50.73
CA ASN A 310 -0.69 5.22 -50.55
C ASN A 310 0.01 4.99 -49.20
N TRP A 311 0.09 6.02 -48.34
CA TRP A 311 0.53 5.85 -46.95
C TRP A 311 -0.46 4.98 -46.16
N PHE A 312 -1.76 5.11 -46.43
CA PHE A 312 -2.84 4.33 -45.81
C PHE A 312 -3.00 2.95 -46.47
N SER A 313 -1.93 2.16 -46.42
CA SER A 313 -1.85 0.82 -47.03
C SER A 313 -1.69 -0.27 -45.96
N PRO A 314 -2.33 -1.44 -46.10
CA PRO A 314 -2.10 -2.57 -45.19
C PRO A 314 -0.65 -3.07 -45.22
N THR A 315 0.10 -2.85 -46.31
CA THR A 315 1.54 -3.20 -46.37
C THR A 315 2.36 -2.36 -45.40
N ARG A 316 2.05 -1.07 -45.27
CA ARG A 316 2.70 -0.11 -44.37
C ARG A 316 2.23 -0.20 -42.91
N LEU A 317 1.16 -0.92 -42.61
CA LEU A 317 0.63 -1.05 -41.25
C LEU A 317 1.68 -1.62 -40.27
N VAL A 318 1.78 -1.02 -39.09
CA VAL A 318 2.70 -1.39 -38.00
C VAL A 318 1.94 -1.96 -36.80
N SER A 319 0.88 -1.29 -36.36
CA SER A 319 0.05 -1.69 -35.22
C SER A 319 -1.34 -1.08 -35.26
N SER A 320 -2.25 -1.61 -34.45
CA SER A 320 -3.67 -1.28 -34.48
C SER A 320 -4.36 -1.44 -33.12
N PHE A 321 -5.38 -0.60 -32.89
CA PHE A 321 -6.10 -0.50 -31.62
C PHE A 321 -7.58 -0.20 -31.90
N PRO A 322 -8.57 -0.85 -31.24
CA PRO A 322 -8.49 -1.53 -29.94
C PRO A 322 -8.08 -3.02 -29.95
N TYR A 323 -7.86 -3.60 -31.13
CA TYR A 323 -7.35 -4.96 -31.30
C TYR A 323 -6.43 -5.01 -32.52
N GLU A 324 -5.53 -5.99 -32.57
CA GLU A 324 -4.59 -6.12 -33.69
C GLU A 324 -5.23 -6.69 -34.95
N ILE A 325 -4.84 -6.16 -36.10
CA ILE A 325 -5.33 -6.53 -37.43
C ILE A 325 -4.14 -6.94 -38.33
N GLY A 326 -4.36 -7.93 -39.20
CA GLY A 326 -3.31 -8.40 -40.12
C GLY A 326 -3.03 -7.41 -41.26
N LYS A 327 -2.13 -7.82 -42.18
CA LYS A 327 -1.86 -7.09 -43.45
C LYS A 327 -2.66 -7.61 -44.65
N THR A 328 -3.53 -8.60 -44.44
CA THR A 328 -4.31 -9.30 -45.47
C THR A 328 -5.72 -9.62 -44.96
N GLY A 329 -6.59 -10.12 -45.84
CA GLY A 329 -7.98 -10.47 -45.49
C GLY A 329 -8.95 -9.29 -45.44
N PHE A 330 -8.60 -8.18 -46.10
CA PHE A 330 -9.49 -7.03 -46.27
C PHE A 330 -10.08 -7.02 -47.68
N ASN A 331 -11.33 -6.59 -47.79
CA ASN A 331 -11.94 -6.24 -49.09
C ASN A 331 -12.10 -4.73 -49.29
N TYR A 332 -11.94 -3.93 -48.23
CA TYR A 332 -11.56 -2.53 -48.33
C TYR A 332 -10.47 -2.23 -47.32
N PHE A 333 -9.37 -1.62 -47.77
CA PHE A 333 -8.39 -0.94 -46.93
C PHE A 333 -7.87 0.25 -47.75
N SER A 334 -8.67 1.31 -47.86
CA SER A 334 -8.31 2.48 -48.66
C SER A 334 -9.05 3.75 -48.25
N MET A 335 -8.47 4.90 -48.59
CA MET A 335 -9.03 6.21 -48.26
C MET A 335 -10.28 6.54 -49.10
N ALA A 336 -10.31 6.12 -50.36
CA ALA A 336 -11.49 6.24 -51.23
C ALA A 336 -12.61 5.26 -50.87
N GLY A 337 -12.27 4.10 -50.28
CA GLY A 337 -13.20 3.09 -49.77
C GLY A 337 -14.30 2.71 -50.77
N HIS A 338 -15.55 2.73 -50.33
CA HIS A 338 -16.71 2.41 -51.18
C HIS A 338 -17.37 3.69 -51.70
N LYS A 339 -16.97 4.11 -52.93
CA LYS A 339 -17.38 5.36 -53.59
C LYS A 339 -18.91 5.56 -53.66
N ALA A 340 -19.69 4.52 -53.99
CA ALA A 340 -21.14 4.63 -54.17
C ALA A 340 -21.89 4.99 -52.87
N LEU A 341 -21.50 4.39 -51.75
CA LEU A 341 -22.03 4.75 -50.42
C LEU A 341 -21.26 5.89 -49.74
N LYS A 342 -20.21 6.44 -50.37
CA LYS A 342 -19.33 7.48 -49.81
C LYS A 342 -18.75 7.07 -48.44
N ARG A 343 -18.30 5.81 -48.34
CA ARG A 343 -17.58 5.27 -47.17
C ARG A 343 -16.08 5.43 -47.38
N THR A 344 -15.43 6.30 -46.63
CA THR A 344 -14.04 6.74 -46.82
C THR A 344 -13.18 6.37 -45.61
N PHE A 345 -11.85 6.37 -45.77
CA PHE A 345 -10.89 5.75 -44.83
C PHE A 345 -11.33 4.33 -44.39
N PHE A 346 -11.89 3.56 -45.32
CA PHE A 346 -12.67 2.37 -45.01
C PHE A 346 -11.76 1.15 -44.87
N VAL A 347 -11.84 0.47 -43.72
CA VAL A 347 -11.06 -0.74 -43.40
C VAL A 347 -12.03 -1.85 -42.99
N ASN A 348 -12.18 -2.85 -43.86
CA ASN A 348 -13.25 -3.83 -43.81
C ASN A 348 -12.80 -5.21 -44.32
N TYR A 349 -13.23 -6.26 -43.61
CA TYR A 349 -12.87 -7.66 -43.91
C TYR A 349 -13.92 -8.33 -44.80
N VAL A 350 -15.19 -8.20 -44.41
CA VAL A 350 -16.33 -8.85 -45.07
C VAL A 350 -17.38 -7.80 -45.38
N TYR A 351 -17.77 -7.70 -46.65
CA TYR A 351 -18.74 -6.75 -47.18
C TYR A 351 -19.84 -7.57 -47.85
N ARG A 352 -20.98 -7.73 -47.16
CA ARG A 352 -22.07 -8.65 -47.57
C ARG A 352 -23.42 -8.05 -47.19
N GLY A 353 -23.58 -6.77 -47.50
CA GLY A 353 -24.72 -5.95 -47.11
C GLY A 353 -24.75 -5.64 -45.61
N CYS A 354 -25.63 -4.70 -45.22
CA CYS A 354 -25.70 -4.18 -43.85
C CYS A 354 -25.71 -5.24 -42.73
N PRO A 355 -26.43 -6.39 -42.84
CA PRO A 355 -26.41 -7.41 -41.79
C PRO A 355 -25.08 -8.19 -41.71
N GLY A 356 -24.32 -8.27 -42.81
CA GLY A 356 -23.08 -9.03 -42.95
C GLY A 356 -21.78 -8.24 -42.70
N ASP A 357 -21.82 -6.92 -42.89
CA ASP A 357 -20.64 -6.05 -42.84
C ASP A 357 -19.83 -6.21 -41.53
N THR A 358 -18.55 -6.53 -41.69
CA THR A 358 -17.57 -6.74 -40.61
C THR A 358 -16.25 -6.07 -40.97
N GLY A 359 -15.85 -5.07 -40.19
CA GLY A 359 -14.65 -4.28 -40.44
C GLY A 359 -14.03 -3.70 -39.17
N PHE A 360 -12.94 -2.96 -39.34
CA PHE A 360 -12.24 -2.26 -38.27
C PHE A 360 -12.86 -0.88 -38.03
N TRP A 361 -12.95 -0.05 -39.06
CA TRP A 361 -13.60 1.27 -39.01
C TRP A 361 -14.12 1.75 -40.38
N MET A 362 -14.87 2.85 -40.37
CA MET A 362 -15.51 3.44 -41.55
C MET A 362 -15.85 4.91 -41.27
N ILE A 363 -15.60 5.81 -42.23
CA ILE A 363 -16.11 7.17 -42.19
C ILE A 363 -17.20 7.32 -43.27
N ALA A 364 -18.38 7.82 -42.90
CA ALA A 364 -19.47 8.05 -43.84
C ALA A 364 -19.60 9.55 -44.17
N ASP A 365 -19.34 9.88 -45.44
CA ASP A 365 -19.43 11.24 -45.98
C ASP A 365 -20.84 11.62 -46.47
N LYS A 366 -21.82 10.72 -46.29
CA LYS A 366 -23.26 10.99 -46.39
C LYS A 366 -24.02 10.12 -45.39
N LYS A 367 -25.33 10.38 -45.19
CA LYS A 367 -26.21 9.55 -44.37
C LYS A 367 -26.22 8.12 -44.93
N ASP A 368 -25.55 7.20 -44.24
CA ASP A 368 -25.36 5.83 -44.72
C ASP A 368 -26.69 5.06 -44.74
N VAL A 369 -26.80 4.06 -45.62
CA VAL A 369 -28.01 3.22 -45.77
C VAL A 369 -28.23 2.27 -44.59
N CYS A 370 -27.17 1.82 -43.92
CA CYS A 370 -27.23 0.79 -42.88
C CYS A 370 -27.69 1.32 -41.52
N SER A 371 -28.62 0.60 -40.88
CA SER A 371 -29.17 0.92 -39.55
C SER A 371 -28.15 0.85 -38.40
N TRP A 372 -27.03 0.16 -38.59
CA TRP A 372 -25.90 0.18 -37.65
C TRP A 372 -24.96 1.37 -37.84
N ALA A 373 -24.99 2.04 -39.00
CA ALA A 373 -24.29 3.30 -39.18
C ALA A 373 -25.16 4.40 -38.57
N LYS A 374 -26.31 4.71 -39.21
CA LYS A 374 -27.32 5.77 -38.93
C LYS A 374 -27.52 6.31 -37.49
N LYS A 375 -27.13 5.61 -36.41
CA LYS A 375 -27.28 6.03 -35.01
C LYS A 375 -26.27 7.09 -34.54
N GLY A 376 -25.13 7.25 -35.20
CA GLY A 376 -24.19 8.35 -34.92
C GLY A 376 -24.39 9.58 -35.81
N TRP A 377 -25.25 9.48 -36.84
CA TRP A 377 -25.66 10.57 -37.71
C TRP A 377 -26.56 11.58 -36.98
N LYS A 378 -26.13 12.85 -36.93
CA LYS A 378 -26.81 13.98 -36.28
C LYS A 378 -27.12 15.09 -37.30
N GLY A 379 -27.71 14.70 -38.43
CA GLY A 379 -28.11 15.59 -39.51
C GLY A 379 -27.06 15.75 -40.62
N SER A 380 -25.76 15.79 -40.27
CA SER A 380 -24.70 16.26 -41.18
C SER A 380 -23.47 15.34 -41.24
N ALA A 381 -22.69 15.42 -42.33
CA ALA A 381 -21.43 14.69 -42.48
C ALA A 381 -20.29 15.30 -41.62
N PRO A 382 -19.23 14.53 -41.28
CA PRO A 382 -19.09 13.09 -41.48
C PRO A 382 -19.54 12.31 -40.24
N GLU A 383 -19.94 11.05 -40.42
CA GLU A 383 -20.12 10.11 -39.32
C GLU A 383 -18.89 9.20 -39.17
N LEU A 384 -18.40 9.02 -37.94
CA LEU A 384 -17.14 8.32 -37.64
C LEU A 384 -17.44 7.00 -36.90
N VAL A 385 -17.46 5.88 -37.63
CA VAL A 385 -17.80 4.55 -37.10
C VAL A 385 -16.54 3.71 -36.89
N TYR A 386 -16.41 3.05 -35.74
CA TYR A 386 -15.34 2.09 -35.46
C TYR A 386 -15.88 0.85 -34.73
N SER A 387 -15.08 -0.21 -34.70
CA SER A 387 -15.36 -1.46 -33.99
C SER A 387 -14.53 -1.61 -32.72
N GLN A 388 -15.04 -2.38 -31.74
CA GLN A 388 -14.29 -2.70 -30.51
C GLN A 388 -13.83 -4.15 -30.42
N VAL A 389 -14.32 -5.04 -31.29
CA VAL A 389 -14.03 -6.48 -31.26
C VAL A 389 -13.84 -7.01 -32.67
N SER A 390 -12.71 -7.70 -32.92
CA SER A 390 -12.45 -8.37 -34.20
C SER A 390 -13.50 -9.44 -34.52
N GLY A 391 -13.83 -9.59 -35.80
CA GLY A 391 -14.71 -10.65 -36.31
C GLY A 391 -16.18 -10.58 -35.87
N ILE A 392 -16.65 -9.47 -35.28
CA ILE A 392 -18.07 -9.26 -34.98
C ILE A 392 -18.66 -8.22 -35.95
N LYS A 393 -19.79 -8.59 -36.57
CA LYS A 393 -20.53 -7.76 -37.51
C LYS A 393 -20.97 -6.45 -36.87
N TYR A 394 -20.94 -5.34 -37.61
CA TYR A 394 -21.41 -4.04 -37.12
C TYR A 394 -22.89 -4.09 -36.67
N SER A 395 -23.71 -4.85 -37.41
CA SER A 395 -25.11 -5.16 -37.11
C SER A 395 -25.34 -5.80 -35.73
N GLN A 396 -24.36 -6.53 -35.18
CA GLN A 396 -24.45 -7.22 -33.89
C GLN A 396 -24.06 -6.32 -32.69
N GLY A 397 -24.14 -4.99 -32.85
CA GLY A 397 -23.80 -4.02 -31.81
C GLY A 397 -22.30 -3.76 -31.66
N ASN A 398 -21.53 -3.97 -32.73
CA ASN A 398 -20.10 -3.65 -32.79
C ASN A 398 -19.81 -2.35 -33.57
N ALA A 399 -20.85 -1.60 -33.96
CA ALA A 399 -20.71 -0.22 -34.44
C ALA A 399 -20.69 0.76 -33.26
N PHE A 400 -19.59 1.51 -33.13
CA PHE A 400 -19.38 2.54 -32.13
C PHE A 400 -19.01 3.87 -32.82
N TYR A 401 -19.35 4.99 -32.20
CA TYR A 401 -19.26 6.32 -32.83
C TYR A 401 -18.23 7.21 -32.12
N ALA A 402 -17.31 7.78 -32.89
CA ALA A 402 -16.30 8.73 -32.42
C ALA A 402 -16.71 10.19 -32.70
N ASP A 403 -16.11 11.15 -31.99
CA ASP A 403 -16.46 12.57 -32.11
C ASP A 403 -15.50 13.33 -33.04
N ARG A 404 -14.29 12.79 -33.28
CA ARG A 404 -13.21 13.40 -34.09
C ARG A 404 -12.33 12.33 -34.74
N PHE A 405 -11.88 12.60 -35.96
CA PHE A 405 -10.82 11.86 -36.66
C PHE A 405 -9.57 12.75 -36.81
N LEU A 406 -8.38 12.13 -36.77
CA LEU A 406 -7.08 12.80 -36.89
C LEU A 406 -6.13 11.96 -37.77
N VAL A 407 -5.25 12.65 -38.50
CA VAL A 407 -4.03 12.09 -39.11
C VAL A 407 -2.85 12.97 -38.71
N TYR A 408 -1.76 12.37 -38.22
CA TYR A 408 -0.56 13.10 -37.79
C TYR A 408 0.74 12.32 -38.00
N LEU A 409 1.85 13.05 -38.05
CA LEU A 409 3.21 12.53 -38.07
C LEU A 409 3.78 12.41 -36.66
N THR A 410 4.59 11.37 -36.41
CA THR A 410 5.33 11.19 -35.16
C THR A 410 6.53 10.24 -35.33
N ASN A 411 7.43 10.24 -34.33
CA ASN A 411 8.59 9.35 -34.27
C ASN A 411 8.44 8.19 -33.27
N GLU A 412 7.44 8.23 -32.39
CA GLU A 412 7.15 7.14 -31.46
C GLU A 412 5.86 6.42 -31.85
N THR A 413 5.86 5.09 -31.83
CA THR A 413 4.62 4.29 -31.94
C THR A 413 3.70 4.65 -30.77
N PRO A 414 2.54 5.31 -30.99
CA PRO A 414 1.69 5.71 -29.89
C PRO A 414 1.19 4.49 -29.13
N LYS A 415 1.13 4.60 -27.80
CA LYS A 415 0.59 3.56 -26.91
C LYS A 415 -0.78 4.03 -26.43
N PRO A 416 -1.87 3.85 -27.21
CA PRO A 416 -3.20 4.33 -26.85
C PRO A 416 -3.62 3.73 -25.52
N ARG A 417 -4.07 4.57 -24.58
CA ARG A 417 -4.53 4.12 -23.26
C ARG A 417 -5.89 3.42 -23.45
N PRO A 418 -5.98 2.07 -23.32
CA PRO A 418 -7.17 1.32 -23.69
C PRO A 418 -8.43 1.80 -22.96
N VAL A 419 -9.54 1.92 -23.71
CA VAL A 419 -10.81 2.48 -23.23
C VAL A 419 -11.23 1.78 -21.93
N PRO A 420 -11.36 2.50 -20.81
CA PRO A 420 -11.68 1.90 -19.53
C PRO A 420 -13.08 1.28 -19.51
N TYR A 421 -13.21 -0.02 -19.79
CA TYR A 421 -14.39 -0.78 -19.37
C TYR A 421 -14.55 -0.59 -17.85
N PRO A 422 -15.68 -0.07 -17.36
CA PRO A 422 -15.88 0.11 -15.93
C PRO A 422 -15.91 -1.26 -15.24
N PHE A 423 -15.18 -1.37 -14.13
CA PHE A 423 -15.32 -2.51 -13.23
C PHE A 423 -16.61 -2.31 -12.45
N PHE A 424 -17.62 -3.16 -12.62
CA PHE A 424 -18.73 -3.20 -11.68
C PHE A 424 -18.18 -3.76 -10.37
N ARG A 425 -18.09 -2.90 -9.35
CA ARG A 425 -17.57 -3.24 -8.02
C ARG A 425 -18.72 -3.53 -7.08
N PHE A 426 -18.55 -4.54 -6.25
CA PHE A 426 -19.44 -4.86 -5.12
C PHE A 426 -18.59 -5.27 -3.93
N GLU A 427 -19.08 -5.08 -2.70
CA GLU A 427 -18.38 -5.49 -1.47
C GLU A 427 -16.92 -4.98 -1.40
N GLY A 428 -16.70 -3.72 -1.77
CA GLY A 428 -15.38 -3.10 -1.82
C GLY A 428 -14.66 -3.29 -3.16
N ASP A 429 -13.62 -4.12 -3.18
CA ASP A 429 -12.69 -4.24 -4.31
C ASP A 429 -13.02 -5.36 -5.31
N LYS A 430 -14.02 -6.22 -5.03
CA LYS A 430 -14.42 -7.32 -5.93
C LYS A 430 -14.99 -6.78 -7.23
N ALA A 431 -14.33 -7.07 -8.35
CA ALA A 431 -14.80 -6.70 -9.69
C ALA A 431 -15.65 -7.84 -10.29
N LEU A 432 -16.95 -7.64 -10.41
CA LEU A 432 -17.89 -8.66 -10.87
C LEU A 432 -17.63 -9.06 -12.33
N LEU A 433 -17.45 -10.36 -12.57
CA LEU A 433 -17.33 -10.95 -13.89
C LEU A 433 -18.65 -11.60 -14.32
N TYR A 434 -19.31 -12.33 -13.43
CA TYR A 434 -20.58 -13.02 -13.67
C TYR A 434 -21.37 -13.21 -12.38
N THR A 435 -22.71 -13.22 -12.45
CA THR A 435 -23.55 -13.81 -11.38
C THR A 435 -24.85 -14.33 -11.98
N ILE A 436 -25.41 -15.37 -11.36
CA ILE A 436 -26.74 -15.92 -11.64
C ILE A 436 -27.38 -16.39 -10.33
N LYS A 437 -28.65 -16.03 -10.08
CA LYS A 437 -29.48 -16.63 -9.02
C LYS A 437 -30.00 -18.00 -9.47
N SER A 438 -30.27 -18.90 -8.52
CA SER A 438 -30.98 -20.15 -8.79
C SER A 438 -32.42 -19.89 -9.26
N ASN A 439 -33.00 -20.82 -10.02
CA ASN A 439 -34.43 -20.86 -10.38
C ASN A 439 -34.98 -19.61 -11.14
N ILE A 440 -34.15 -18.87 -11.89
CA ILE A 440 -34.56 -17.65 -12.63
C ILE A 440 -34.98 -17.87 -14.10
N GLY A 441 -35.14 -19.11 -14.55
CA GLY A 441 -35.50 -19.46 -15.93
C GLY A 441 -34.36 -19.24 -16.95
N GLN A 442 -33.10 -19.17 -16.51
CA GLN A 442 -31.95 -18.90 -17.37
C GLN A 442 -30.87 -19.96 -17.21
N THR A 443 -30.23 -20.35 -18.31
CA THR A 443 -29.17 -21.37 -18.34
C THR A 443 -27.80 -20.73 -18.20
N ALA A 444 -27.06 -21.09 -17.15
CA ALA A 444 -25.79 -20.50 -16.78
C ALA A 444 -24.72 -20.66 -17.87
N TYR A 445 -24.66 -21.80 -18.56
CA TYR A 445 -23.70 -21.99 -19.65
C TYR A 445 -24.01 -21.09 -20.85
N LYS A 446 -25.29 -20.94 -21.22
CA LYS A 446 -25.74 -20.07 -22.33
C LYS A 446 -25.47 -18.60 -22.03
N THR A 447 -25.82 -18.14 -20.83
CA THR A 447 -25.64 -16.74 -20.43
C THR A 447 -24.18 -16.38 -20.18
N PHE A 448 -23.37 -17.26 -19.60
CA PHE A 448 -21.92 -17.05 -19.42
C PHE A 448 -21.17 -16.98 -20.76
N LYS A 449 -21.52 -17.86 -21.71
CA LYS A 449 -20.91 -17.93 -23.06
C LYS A 449 -21.32 -16.77 -23.98
N LYS A 450 -22.47 -16.13 -23.76
CA LYS A 450 -22.93 -14.95 -24.53
C LYS A 450 -21.93 -13.79 -24.38
N LYS A 451 -21.40 -13.25 -25.49
CA LYS A 451 -20.56 -12.04 -25.48
C LYS A 451 -21.33 -10.89 -24.83
N GLY A 452 -20.65 -10.10 -23.98
CA GLY A 452 -21.33 -9.36 -22.90
C GLY A 452 -22.32 -8.26 -23.33
N THR A 453 -23.60 -8.42 -22.95
CA THR A 453 -24.68 -7.43 -23.12
C THR A 453 -25.51 -7.26 -21.82
N THR A 454 -24.98 -6.52 -20.87
CA THR A 454 -25.72 -6.00 -19.69
C THR A 454 -25.12 -4.65 -19.32
N MET A 455 -25.96 -3.65 -19.05
CA MET A 455 -25.51 -2.40 -18.42
C MET A 455 -25.10 -2.67 -16.96
N ILE A 456 -24.32 -1.79 -16.36
CA ILE A 456 -24.09 -1.83 -14.90
C ILE A 456 -25.34 -1.24 -14.22
N PRO A 457 -25.94 -1.90 -13.22
CA PRO A 457 -27.06 -1.33 -12.47
C PRO A 457 -26.68 0.01 -11.83
N SER A 458 -27.54 1.02 -11.99
CA SER A 458 -27.34 2.36 -11.42
C SER A 458 -27.38 2.39 -9.90
N ASP A 459 -28.04 1.41 -9.27
CA ASP A 459 -28.14 1.26 -7.81
C ASP A 459 -26.96 0.51 -7.18
N GLY A 460 -26.04 -0.01 -7.99
CA GLY A 460 -24.87 -0.78 -7.54
C GLY A 460 -25.16 -2.16 -6.94
N LYS A 461 -26.42 -2.65 -6.95
CA LYS A 461 -26.79 -3.93 -6.33
C LYS A 461 -26.52 -5.11 -7.25
N LEU A 462 -26.33 -6.31 -6.69
CA LEU A 462 -26.10 -7.54 -7.45
C LEU A 462 -27.39 -8.00 -8.17
N PRO A 463 -27.49 -7.88 -9.51
CA PRO A 463 -28.70 -8.25 -10.24
C PRO A 463 -28.88 -9.77 -10.27
N ASN A 464 -30.07 -10.26 -10.60
CA ASN A 464 -30.34 -11.71 -10.67
C ASN A 464 -29.50 -12.43 -11.74
N LEU A 465 -29.10 -11.72 -12.80
CA LEU A 465 -28.18 -12.19 -13.84
C LEU A 465 -27.30 -11.02 -14.30
N TYR A 466 -25.99 -11.24 -14.44
CA TYR A 466 -25.07 -10.29 -15.10
C TYR A 466 -23.85 -11.01 -15.69
N ARG A 467 -23.35 -10.54 -16.84
CA ARG A 467 -22.15 -11.08 -17.50
C ARG A 467 -21.30 -9.93 -18.06
N SER A 468 -20.13 -9.71 -17.46
CA SER A 468 -19.23 -8.60 -17.79
C SER A 468 -18.55 -8.75 -19.16
N LYS A 469 -18.24 -7.63 -19.83
CA LYS A 469 -17.33 -7.60 -20.99
C LYS A 469 -15.87 -7.87 -20.61
N LEU A 470 -15.51 -7.77 -19.33
CA LEU A 470 -14.17 -8.12 -18.83
C LEU A 470 -13.83 -9.61 -19.05
N LEU A 471 -14.84 -10.49 -19.14
CA LEU A 471 -14.67 -11.91 -19.49
C LEU A 471 -14.18 -12.12 -20.93
N ASP A 472 -14.52 -11.23 -21.86
CA ASP A 472 -14.03 -11.28 -23.25
C ASP A 472 -12.58 -10.74 -23.37
N THR A 473 -12.09 -10.04 -22.35
CA THR A 473 -10.81 -9.30 -22.35
C THR A 473 -9.93 -9.64 -21.13
N LEU A 474 -10.04 -10.86 -20.61
CA LEU A 474 -9.43 -11.27 -19.32
C LEU A 474 -7.95 -10.90 -19.13
N PRO A 475 -7.02 -11.12 -20.10
CA PRO A 475 -5.62 -10.71 -19.95
C PRO A 475 -5.45 -9.22 -19.65
N PHE A 476 -6.25 -8.38 -20.33
CA PHE A 476 -6.25 -6.94 -20.11
C PHE A 476 -6.95 -6.57 -18.80
N ALA A 477 -8.06 -7.22 -18.46
CA ALA A 477 -8.76 -7.00 -17.19
C ALA A 477 -7.84 -7.27 -15.98
N VAL A 478 -7.06 -8.36 -16.01
CA VAL A 478 -6.03 -8.69 -15.01
C VAL A 478 -4.93 -7.62 -15.00
N LYS A 479 -4.29 -7.36 -16.15
CA LYS A 479 -3.16 -6.41 -16.24
C LYS A 479 -3.54 -4.99 -15.79
N ARG A 480 -4.77 -4.53 -16.08
CA ARG A 480 -5.25 -3.18 -15.74
C ARG A 480 -5.72 -3.04 -14.28
N SER A 481 -6.21 -4.11 -13.67
CA SER A 481 -6.67 -4.07 -12.27
C SER A 481 -5.56 -4.37 -11.25
N GLY A 482 -4.50 -5.07 -11.67
CA GLY A 482 -3.53 -5.65 -10.75
C GLY A 482 -4.06 -6.86 -9.98
N TYR A 483 -5.26 -7.36 -10.34
CA TYR A 483 -5.95 -8.42 -9.60
C TYR A 483 -5.51 -9.80 -10.08
N GLY A 484 -4.69 -10.45 -9.25
CA GLY A 484 -4.08 -11.74 -9.57
C GLY A 484 -4.98 -12.96 -9.42
N LYS A 485 -6.19 -12.85 -8.84
CA LYS A 485 -7.08 -13.98 -8.57
C LYS A 485 -8.47 -13.80 -9.18
N ILE A 486 -9.00 -14.84 -9.80
CA ILE A 486 -10.45 -14.97 -10.04
C ILE A 486 -11.01 -15.91 -8.98
N VAL A 487 -12.14 -15.52 -8.40
CA VAL A 487 -12.90 -16.32 -7.45
C VAL A 487 -14.23 -16.70 -8.08
N ALA A 488 -14.58 -17.98 -8.02
CA ALA A 488 -15.95 -18.46 -8.22
C ALA A 488 -16.52 -18.87 -6.87
N GLU A 489 -17.76 -18.50 -6.55
CA GLU A 489 -18.40 -18.85 -5.28
C GLU A 489 -19.91 -19.05 -5.40
N MET A 490 -20.45 -19.89 -4.53
CA MET A 490 -21.87 -20.08 -4.27
C MET A 490 -22.23 -19.48 -2.92
N ARG A 491 -23.43 -18.91 -2.81
CA ARG A 491 -23.94 -18.29 -1.60
C ARG A 491 -25.32 -18.80 -1.21
N THR A 492 -25.67 -18.56 0.05
CA THR A 492 -27.05 -18.62 0.54
C THR A 492 -27.31 -17.32 1.28
N GLY A 493 -28.01 -16.39 0.63
CA GLY A 493 -28.14 -15.01 1.09
C GLY A 493 -26.82 -14.25 0.97
N SER A 494 -26.36 -13.62 2.05
CA SER A 494 -25.06 -12.93 2.08
C SER A 494 -23.86 -13.87 2.23
N LYS A 495 -24.07 -15.06 2.80
CA LYS A 495 -23.03 -16.01 3.24
C LYS A 495 -22.50 -16.87 2.10
N VAL A 496 -21.17 -16.99 1.99
CA VAL A 496 -20.51 -17.92 1.06
C VAL A 496 -20.57 -19.34 1.62
N VAL A 497 -21.02 -20.29 0.80
CA VAL A 497 -21.22 -21.70 1.19
C VAL A 497 -20.32 -22.67 0.43
N ALA A 498 -19.86 -22.30 -0.77
CA ALA A 498 -18.76 -22.96 -1.48
C ALA A 498 -17.95 -21.94 -2.30
N GLN A 499 -16.64 -22.14 -2.45
CA GLN A 499 -15.75 -21.25 -3.21
C GLN A 499 -14.59 -22.03 -3.85
N VAL A 500 -14.14 -21.60 -5.03
CA VAL A 500 -12.88 -22.03 -5.66
C VAL A 500 -12.10 -20.81 -6.17
N VAL A 501 -10.81 -20.80 -5.90
CA VAL A 501 -9.89 -19.68 -6.15
C VAL A 501 -8.92 -20.05 -7.26
N PHE A 502 -8.79 -19.18 -8.26
CA PHE A 502 -7.98 -19.39 -9.47
C PHE A 502 -6.89 -18.33 -9.63
N ASP A 503 -5.67 -18.77 -9.94
CA ASP A 503 -4.55 -17.89 -10.24
C ASP A 503 -4.53 -17.44 -11.71
N VAL A 504 -4.54 -16.12 -11.91
CA VAL A 504 -4.51 -15.48 -13.22
C VAL A 504 -3.34 -14.50 -13.38
N SER A 505 -2.55 -14.26 -12.33
CA SER A 505 -1.31 -13.46 -12.45
C SER A 505 -0.22 -14.19 -13.23
N THR A 506 -0.20 -15.52 -13.19
CA THR A 506 0.78 -16.34 -13.93
C THR A 506 0.31 -16.64 -15.35
N ASN A 507 1.25 -16.59 -16.30
CA ASN A 507 1.01 -16.85 -17.73
C ASN A 507 -0.15 -16.03 -18.33
N THR A 508 -0.28 -14.75 -17.95
CA THR A 508 -1.39 -13.88 -18.39
C THR A 508 -1.45 -13.69 -19.92
N LYS A 509 -0.31 -13.76 -20.63
CA LYS A 509 -0.26 -13.80 -22.11
C LYS A 509 -1.04 -14.99 -22.72
N LYS A 510 -1.15 -16.11 -21.99
CA LYS A 510 -1.89 -17.32 -22.40
C LYS A 510 -3.26 -17.45 -21.72
N LEU A 511 -3.68 -16.48 -20.90
CA LEU A 511 -4.99 -16.50 -20.24
C LEU A 511 -6.11 -16.22 -21.26
N ASN A 512 -7.23 -16.93 -21.16
CA ASN A 512 -8.41 -16.67 -22.00
C ASN A 512 -9.72 -17.05 -21.30
N PHE A 513 -10.85 -16.76 -21.96
CA PHE A 513 -12.21 -17.06 -21.46
C PHE A 513 -12.44 -18.54 -21.10
N GLN A 514 -11.70 -19.47 -21.72
CA GLN A 514 -11.86 -20.90 -21.51
C GLN A 514 -10.97 -21.45 -20.38
N ASN A 515 -9.72 -20.97 -20.27
CA ASN A 515 -8.70 -21.62 -19.43
C ASN A 515 -8.51 -21.04 -18.03
N TRP A 516 -9.26 -20.00 -17.64
CA TRP A 516 -9.21 -19.46 -16.27
C TRP A 516 -9.77 -20.45 -15.24
N PHE A 517 -10.87 -21.15 -15.57
CA PHE A 517 -11.51 -22.17 -14.73
C PHE A 517 -10.89 -23.55 -15.03
N THR A 518 -9.66 -23.77 -14.54
CA THR A 518 -8.91 -25.02 -14.78
C THR A 518 -8.18 -25.51 -13.54
N ARG A 519 -8.03 -26.84 -13.39
CA ARG A 519 -7.33 -27.48 -12.26
C ARG A 519 -5.89 -26.99 -12.05
N THR A 520 -5.22 -26.56 -13.12
CA THR A 520 -3.84 -26.05 -13.11
C THR A 520 -3.74 -24.63 -12.54
N ARG A 521 -4.81 -23.83 -12.64
CA ARG A 521 -4.93 -22.51 -12.02
C ARG A 521 -5.52 -22.55 -10.61
N MET A 522 -6.10 -23.67 -10.17
CA MET A 522 -6.70 -23.78 -8.84
C MET A 522 -5.65 -23.59 -7.73
N VAL A 523 -5.93 -22.64 -6.83
CA VAL A 523 -5.11 -22.30 -5.65
C VAL A 523 -5.66 -22.95 -4.40
N SER A 524 -6.96 -22.74 -4.12
CA SER A 524 -7.64 -23.21 -2.91
C SER A 524 -9.15 -23.35 -3.14
N SER A 525 -9.83 -23.98 -2.19
CA SER A 525 -11.27 -24.24 -2.23
C SER A 525 -11.88 -24.33 -0.82
N PHE A 526 -13.19 -24.11 -0.74
CA PHE A 526 -13.99 -24.10 0.49
C PHE A 526 -15.37 -24.74 0.17
N PRO A 527 -15.95 -25.60 1.03
CA PRO A 527 -15.63 -25.81 2.45
C PRO A 527 -14.54 -26.85 2.76
N TYR A 528 -13.84 -27.39 1.75
CA TYR A 528 -12.66 -28.23 1.98
C TYR A 528 -11.63 -28.12 0.86
N GLU A 529 -10.39 -28.52 1.16
CA GLU A 529 -9.27 -28.52 0.21
C GLU A 529 -9.48 -29.59 -0.88
N LEU A 530 -9.48 -29.15 -2.14
CA LEU A 530 -9.53 -30.00 -3.31
C LEU A 530 -8.13 -30.41 -3.76
N LYS A 531 -7.92 -31.72 -3.91
CA LYS A 531 -6.70 -32.26 -4.56
C LYS A 531 -6.64 -31.79 -6.02
N LYS A 532 -5.43 -31.61 -6.57
CA LYS A 532 -5.24 -31.21 -7.99
C LYS A 532 -5.42 -32.38 -8.99
N THR A 533 -5.66 -33.59 -8.49
CA THR A 533 -5.81 -34.85 -9.25
C THR A 533 -7.06 -35.60 -8.81
N GLY A 534 -7.53 -36.54 -9.63
CA GLY A 534 -8.72 -37.35 -9.32
C GLY A 534 -10.06 -36.74 -9.71
N PHE A 535 -10.07 -35.70 -10.57
CA PHE A 535 -11.30 -35.19 -11.20
C PHE A 535 -11.59 -35.93 -12.51
N ASN A 536 -12.88 -36.15 -12.79
CA ASN A 536 -13.37 -36.51 -14.12
C ASN A 536 -14.19 -35.40 -14.79
N PHE A 537 -14.70 -34.41 -14.03
CA PHE A 537 -15.13 -33.12 -14.57
C PHE A 537 -14.50 -31.98 -13.78
N PHE A 538 -13.91 -31.02 -14.51
CA PHE A 538 -13.44 -29.75 -13.96
C PHE A 538 -13.48 -28.70 -15.09
N SER A 539 -14.68 -28.19 -15.40
CA SER A 539 -14.85 -27.15 -16.42
C SER A 539 -16.19 -26.40 -16.28
N PHE A 540 -16.28 -25.18 -16.80
CA PHE A 540 -17.55 -24.44 -16.84
C PHE A 540 -18.56 -25.04 -17.83
N ALA A 541 -18.09 -25.79 -18.83
CA ALA A 541 -18.94 -26.57 -19.72
C ALA A 541 -19.53 -27.81 -19.04
N GLY A 542 -18.76 -28.46 -18.15
CA GLY A 542 -19.17 -29.64 -17.40
C GLY A 542 -19.68 -30.78 -18.29
N HIS A 543 -20.74 -31.47 -17.87
CA HIS A 543 -21.34 -32.58 -18.60
C HIS A 543 -22.55 -32.13 -19.43
N GLN A 544 -22.31 -31.90 -20.73
CA GLN A 544 -23.29 -31.29 -21.65
C GLN A 544 -24.50 -32.17 -22.00
N ALA A 545 -24.45 -33.49 -21.83
CA ALA A 545 -25.63 -34.35 -22.01
C ALA A 545 -26.64 -34.18 -20.87
N HIS A 546 -26.19 -34.13 -19.61
CA HIS A 546 -27.09 -33.86 -18.48
C HIS A 546 -27.32 -32.36 -18.18
N LYS A 547 -26.56 -31.46 -18.83
CA LYS A 547 -26.54 -29.99 -18.59
C LYS A 547 -26.05 -29.62 -17.18
N ARG A 548 -25.11 -30.42 -16.65
CA ARG A 548 -24.38 -30.10 -15.41
C ARG A 548 -23.21 -29.19 -15.76
N THR A 549 -23.31 -27.91 -15.43
CA THR A 549 -22.35 -26.85 -15.81
C THR A 549 -21.55 -26.36 -14.58
N PHE A 550 -20.46 -25.60 -14.78
CA PHE A 550 -19.51 -25.24 -13.69
C PHE A 550 -19.08 -26.44 -12.83
N PHE A 551 -19.00 -27.61 -13.47
CA PHE A 551 -19.01 -28.90 -12.79
C PHE A 551 -17.61 -29.28 -12.31
N ILE A 552 -17.49 -29.55 -11.02
CA ILE A 552 -16.28 -30.07 -10.37
C ILE A 552 -16.65 -31.39 -9.69
N ASN A 553 -16.14 -32.49 -10.24
CA ASN A 553 -16.55 -33.84 -9.89
C ASN A 553 -15.38 -34.83 -9.89
N ASN A 554 -15.35 -35.70 -8.88
CA ASN A 554 -14.25 -36.64 -8.64
C ASN A 554 -14.57 -38.05 -9.16
N ARG A 555 -15.80 -38.50 -8.93
CA ARG A 555 -16.30 -39.83 -9.33
C ARG A 555 -17.68 -39.67 -9.92
N TYR A 556 -17.87 -40.12 -11.16
CA TYR A 556 -19.16 -40.10 -11.87
C TYR A 556 -19.50 -41.56 -12.16
N ARG A 557 -20.51 -42.09 -11.46
CA ARG A 557 -20.89 -43.52 -11.50
C ARG A 557 -22.41 -43.67 -11.30
N GLY A 558 -23.18 -42.77 -11.89
CA GLY A 558 -24.63 -42.71 -11.76
C GLY A 558 -25.08 -42.14 -10.41
N CYS A 559 -26.38 -41.89 -10.28
CA CYS A 559 -26.95 -41.09 -9.17
C CYS A 559 -26.60 -41.58 -7.76
N GLY A 560 -26.48 -42.90 -7.56
CA GLY A 560 -26.07 -43.52 -6.29
C GLY A 560 -24.55 -43.62 -6.07
N GLY A 561 -23.73 -43.26 -7.06
CA GLY A 561 -22.26 -43.37 -7.06
C GLY A 561 -21.52 -42.04 -7.25
N ASP A 562 -22.22 -40.95 -7.59
CA ASP A 562 -21.63 -39.64 -7.86
C ASP A 562 -21.05 -38.97 -6.60
N VAL A 563 -19.81 -38.48 -6.73
CA VAL A 563 -19.05 -37.76 -5.70
C VAL A 563 -18.32 -36.58 -6.37
N GLY A 564 -18.62 -35.37 -5.93
CA GLY A 564 -17.99 -34.15 -6.45
C GLY A 564 -17.79 -33.07 -5.40
N PHE A 565 -17.90 -31.81 -5.85
CA PHE A 565 -17.73 -30.62 -5.02
C PHE A 565 -18.88 -29.62 -5.22
N TRP A 566 -19.22 -29.34 -6.48
CA TRP A 566 -20.40 -28.56 -6.84
C TRP A 566 -20.88 -28.84 -8.28
N VAL A 567 -22.09 -28.37 -8.59
CA VAL A 567 -22.68 -28.34 -9.94
C VAL A 567 -23.66 -27.17 -10.07
N VAL A 568 -23.68 -26.55 -11.25
CA VAL A 568 -24.72 -25.61 -11.69
C VAL A 568 -25.58 -26.32 -12.74
N SER A 569 -26.74 -26.81 -12.32
CA SER A 569 -27.62 -27.65 -13.14
C SER A 569 -28.54 -26.78 -13.99
N ASP A 570 -28.35 -26.80 -15.31
CA ASP A 570 -29.07 -25.97 -16.28
C ASP A 570 -30.43 -26.57 -16.72
N ARG A 571 -30.87 -27.67 -16.09
CA ARG A 571 -32.21 -28.27 -16.23
C ARG A 571 -32.55 -29.14 -15.01
N LYS A 572 -33.79 -29.62 -14.91
CA LYS A 572 -34.19 -30.69 -13.98
C LYS A 572 -33.40 -31.95 -14.31
N ASP A 573 -32.61 -32.45 -13.37
CA ASP A 573 -31.66 -33.55 -13.60
C ASP A 573 -32.35 -34.92 -13.44
N VAL A 574 -31.69 -35.97 -13.94
CA VAL A 574 -32.15 -37.36 -13.78
C VAL A 574 -31.94 -37.88 -12.36
N CYS A 575 -31.05 -37.25 -11.57
CA CYS A 575 -30.74 -37.65 -10.21
C CYS A 575 -31.58 -36.90 -9.16
N SER A 576 -32.29 -37.66 -8.33
CA SER A 576 -33.15 -37.15 -7.25
C SER A 576 -32.42 -36.33 -6.17
N TRP A 577 -31.09 -36.40 -6.08
CA TRP A 577 -30.32 -35.57 -5.15
C TRP A 577 -30.18 -34.11 -5.59
N ASP A 578 -30.36 -33.79 -6.87
CA ASP A 578 -30.32 -32.42 -7.42
C ASP A 578 -31.73 -31.79 -7.35
N ASN A 579 -32.74 -32.58 -7.73
CA ASN A 579 -34.13 -32.14 -7.88
C ASN A 579 -34.79 -31.61 -6.58
N LYS A 580 -34.18 -31.76 -5.40
CA LYS A 580 -34.65 -31.13 -4.15
C LYS A 580 -34.52 -29.60 -4.15
N GLY A 581 -33.63 -29.03 -4.97
CA GLY A 581 -33.50 -27.58 -5.16
C GLY A 581 -34.21 -27.03 -6.40
N TRP A 582 -34.97 -27.86 -7.11
CA TRP A 582 -35.68 -27.50 -8.34
C TRP A 582 -37.07 -26.92 -8.02
N HIS A 583 -37.18 -25.59 -8.07
CA HIS A 583 -38.43 -24.85 -7.87
C HIS A 583 -38.99 -24.37 -9.22
N GLY A 584 -39.08 -25.30 -10.19
CA GLY A 584 -39.73 -25.08 -11.49
C GLY A 584 -38.86 -24.42 -12.57
N SER A 585 -37.61 -24.03 -12.29
CA SER A 585 -36.77 -23.32 -13.27
C SER A 585 -35.26 -23.50 -13.11
N ALA A 586 -34.51 -23.23 -14.18
CA ALA A 586 -33.05 -23.28 -14.17
C ALA A 586 -32.42 -21.96 -13.67
N PRO A 587 -31.19 -21.99 -13.10
CA PRO A 587 -30.41 -23.17 -12.76
C PRO A 587 -30.64 -23.62 -11.30
N VAL A 588 -30.28 -24.86 -10.97
CA VAL A 588 -30.10 -25.30 -9.57
C VAL A 588 -28.61 -25.23 -9.22
N LEU A 589 -28.29 -24.81 -8.00
CA LEU A 589 -26.92 -24.59 -7.53
C LEU A 589 -26.64 -25.55 -6.38
N VAL A 590 -25.88 -26.61 -6.62
CA VAL A 590 -25.60 -27.66 -5.63
C VAL A 590 -24.13 -27.64 -5.24
N TYR A 591 -23.83 -27.77 -3.95
CA TYR A 591 -22.48 -27.96 -3.42
C TYR A 591 -22.46 -29.06 -2.34
N THR A 592 -21.26 -29.47 -1.93
CA THR A 592 -21.04 -30.49 -0.90
C THR A 592 -20.27 -29.96 0.30
N GLN A 593 -20.59 -30.41 1.51
CA GLN A 593 -19.86 -30.03 2.73
C GLN A 593 -18.79 -31.03 3.17
N VAL A 594 -18.95 -32.32 2.87
CA VAL A 594 -18.03 -33.39 3.32
C VAL A 594 -17.27 -33.97 2.12
N PRO A 595 -15.92 -34.01 2.13
CA PRO A 595 -15.16 -34.60 1.03
C PRO A 595 -15.39 -36.11 0.92
N ASN A 596 -15.43 -36.60 -0.31
CA ASN A 596 -15.58 -38.02 -0.69
C ASN A 596 -16.91 -38.72 -0.33
N LYS A 597 -17.84 -38.04 0.35
CA LYS A 597 -19.20 -38.53 0.63
C LYS A 597 -20.11 -38.31 -0.59
N ARG A 598 -21.00 -39.26 -0.93
CA ARG A 598 -21.84 -39.19 -2.14
C ARG A 598 -22.96 -38.16 -2.01
N TYR A 599 -23.38 -37.57 -3.12
CA TYR A 599 -24.54 -36.65 -3.15
C TYR A 599 -25.82 -37.34 -2.60
N SER A 600 -26.05 -38.59 -2.99
CA SER A 600 -27.16 -39.44 -2.55
C SER A 600 -27.20 -39.73 -1.05
N GLU A 601 -26.05 -39.72 -0.36
CA GLU A 601 -25.93 -39.99 1.09
C GLU A 601 -26.31 -38.76 1.95
N GLY A 602 -27.02 -37.78 1.38
CA GLY A 602 -27.28 -36.49 2.02
C GLY A 602 -26.00 -35.65 2.14
N ASN A 603 -25.29 -35.46 1.03
CA ASN A 603 -24.19 -34.50 0.90
C ASN A 603 -24.46 -33.41 -0.15
N ALA A 604 -25.63 -33.44 -0.82
CA ALA A 604 -26.09 -32.37 -1.70
C ALA A 604 -26.75 -31.25 -0.87
N PHE A 605 -26.19 -30.03 -0.96
CA PHE A 605 -26.69 -28.82 -0.33
C PHE A 605 -26.94 -27.74 -1.38
N PHE A 606 -27.87 -26.82 -1.14
CA PHE A 606 -28.35 -25.87 -2.14
C PHE A 606 -27.96 -24.42 -1.83
N ALA A 607 -27.66 -23.68 -2.89
CA ALA A 607 -27.25 -22.28 -2.88
C ALA A 607 -28.26 -21.40 -3.63
N ASP A 608 -28.46 -20.15 -3.21
CA ASP A 608 -29.39 -19.21 -3.85
C ASP A 608 -28.76 -18.44 -5.02
N ARG A 609 -27.42 -18.27 -5.00
CA ARG A 609 -26.68 -17.48 -5.99
C ARG A 609 -25.29 -18.03 -6.28
N PHE A 610 -24.90 -18.01 -7.55
CA PHE A 610 -23.52 -18.22 -8.02
C PHE A 610 -22.90 -16.89 -8.49
N ILE A 611 -21.62 -16.68 -8.19
CA ILE A 611 -20.88 -15.44 -8.46
C ILE A 611 -19.47 -15.80 -8.98
N VAL A 612 -18.99 -15.05 -9.97
CA VAL A 612 -17.57 -15.05 -10.39
C VAL A 612 -17.08 -13.61 -10.39
N TYR A 613 -15.93 -13.35 -9.76
CA TYR A 613 -15.33 -12.02 -9.68
C TYR A 613 -13.80 -12.06 -9.71
N LEU A 614 -13.21 -10.92 -10.06
CA LEU A 614 -11.77 -10.69 -10.11
C LEU A 614 -11.34 -9.85 -8.88
N THR A 615 -10.25 -10.22 -8.21
CA THR A 615 -9.80 -9.57 -6.97
C THR A 615 -8.28 -9.66 -6.75
N SER A 616 -7.72 -8.73 -5.96
CA SER A 616 -6.39 -8.86 -5.34
C SER A 616 -6.44 -9.62 -4.01
N LYS A 617 -7.54 -9.49 -3.25
CA LYS A 617 -7.75 -10.11 -1.94
C LYS A 617 -8.82 -11.20 -2.00
N VAL A 618 -8.47 -12.38 -1.53
CA VAL A 618 -9.40 -13.51 -1.34
C VAL A 618 -9.80 -13.53 0.13
N PRO A 619 -11.10 -13.53 0.49
CA PRO A 619 -11.52 -13.70 1.87
C PRO A 619 -11.06 -15.05 2.42
N GLU A 620 -10.47 -15.09 3.61
CA GLU A 620 -10.20 -16.35 4.30
C GLU A 620 -11.52 -16.92 4.84
N LEU A 621 -12.03 -17.96 4.15
CA LEU A 621 -13.25 -18.65 4.54
C LEU A 621 -12.91 -19.89 5.37
N HIS A 622 -13.48 -20.00 6.57
CA HIS A 622 -13.30 -21.13 7.46
C HIS A 622 -14.63 -21.86 7.66
N PRO A 623 -14.76 -23.16 7.32
CA PRO A 623 -16.05 -23.85 7.32
C PRO A 623 -16.68 -23.79 8.71
N GLU A 624 -17.89 -23.25 8.82
CA GLU A 624 -18.57 -23.09 10.10
C GLU A 624 -18.53 -24.40 10.87
N LEU A 625 -18.03 -24.33 12.12
CA LEU A 625 -17.92 -25.50 12.96
C LEU A 625 -19.34 -25.96 13.31
N PRO A 626 -19.66 -27.27 13.16
CA PRO A 626 -20.90 -27.81 13.67
C PRO A 626 -21.07 -27.51 15.17
N PRO A 627 -22.30 -27.40 15.69
CA PRO A 627 -22.59 -26.91 17.04
C PRO A 627 -21.69 -27.50 18.15
N VAL A 628 -21.16 -26.60 18.99
CA VAL A 628 -20.13 -26.89 19.99
C VAL A 628 -20.78 -27.14 21.35
N PHE A 629 -21.13 -28.38 21.66
CA PHE A 629 -21.66 -28.73 22.98
C PHE A 629 -20.53 -28.70 24.03
N ARG A 630 -20.42 -27.59 24.77
CA ARG A 630 -19.52 -27.48 25.93
C ARG A 630 -20.17 -27.99 27.20
N PHE A 631 -19.46 -28.84 27.93
CA PHE A 631 -19.83 -29.36 29.26
C PHE A 631 -18.62 -29.35 30.20
N GLU A 632 -18.86 -29.40 31.52
CA GLU A 632 -17.81 -29.40 32.56
C GLU A 632 -16.74 -28.29 32.31
N GLY A 633 -17.24 -27.07 32.10
CA GLY A 633 -16.46 -25.92 31.68
C GLY A 633 -16.07 -26.01 30.19
N ASN A 634 -14.94 -26.64 29.90
CA ASN A 634 -14.28 -26.53 28.60
C ASN A 634 -14.14 -27.84 27.80
N LYS A 635 -14.72 -28.96 28.26
CA LYS A 635 -14.79 -30.17 27.42
C LYS A 635 -15.77 -29.93 26.28
N ASN A 636 -15.45 -30.38 25.07
CA ASN A 636 -16.32 -30.27 23.90
C ASN A 636 -16.83 -31.65 23.49
N LEU A 637 -18.11 -31.91 23.74
CA LEU A 637 -18.74 -33.22 23.59
C LEU A 637 -18.80 -33.63 22.11
N LEU A 638 -18.25 -34.80 21.81
CA LEU A 638 -18.39 -35.44 20.49
C LEU A 638 -19.46 -36.53 20.51
N TYR A 639 -19.57 -37.28 21.61
CA TYR A 639 -20.55 -38.34 21.78
C TYR A 639 -20.81 -38.62 23.27
N THR A 640 -22.03 -38.98 23.65
CA THR A 640 -22.28 -39.69 24.92
C THR A 640 -23.45 -40.65 24.77
N ILE A 641 -23.42 -41.73 25.54
CA ILE A 641 -24.56 -42.63 25.72
C ILE A 641 -24.58 -43.18 27.15
N LYS A 642 -25.78 -43.36 27.73
CA LYS A 642 -25.98 -44.15 28.95
C LYS A 642 -26.05 -45.65 28.64
N SER A 643 -25.74 -46.48 29.64
CA SER A 643 -26.05 -47.92 29.55
C SER A 643 -27.55 -48.18 29.67
N ASN A 644 -28.02 -49.33 29.16
CA ASN A 644 -29.40 -49.80 29.28
C ASN A 644 -30.48 -48.80 28.80
N ILE A 645 -30.34 -48.25 27.57
CA ILE A 645 -31.32 -47.31 26.97
C ILE A 645 -31.95 -47.78 25.63
N GLY A 646 -31.69 -49.00 25.18
CA GLY A 646 -32.19 -49.56 23.90
C GLY A 646 -31.31 -49.28 22.68
N GLU A 647 -30.50 -48.23 22.72
CA GLU A 647 -29.71 -47.73 21.59
C GLU A 647 -28.36 -48.45 21.41
N LYS A 648 -27.96 -48.65 20.15
CA LYS A 648 -26.74 -49.40 19.78
C LYS A 648 -25.62 -48.45 19.39
N VAL A 649 -24.50 -48.48 20.12
CA VAL A 649 -23.38 -47.54 19.98
C VAL A 649 -22.76 -47.60 18.59
N TYR A 650 -22.66 -48.78 17.97
CA TYR A 650 -22.11 -48.86 16.62
C TYR A 650 -22.92 -48.06 15.59
N THR A 651 -24.26 -48.05 15.69
CA THR A 651 -25.12 -47.33 14.74
C THR A 651 -25.22 -45.85 15.07
N THR A 652 -25.41 -45.48 16.34
CA THR A 652 -25.59 -44.08 16.76
C THR A 652 -24.30 -43.27 16.73
N PHE A 653 -23.12 -43.89 16.89
CA PHE A 653 -21.84 -43.20 16.70
C PHE A 653 -21.51 -42.98 15.21
N LYS A 654 -21.80 -43.99 14.37
CA LYS A 654 -21.46 -44.05 12.93
C LYS A 654 -22.35 -43.17 12.06
N ASN A 655 -23.66 -43.22 12.28
CA ASN A 655 -24.63 -42.51 11.45
C ASN A 655 -24.84 -41.08 11.98
N ARG A 656 -25.37 -40.18 11.15
CA ARG A 656 -25.94 -38.92 11.65
C ARG A 656 -27.31 -39.19 12.25
N GLY A 657 -27.54 -38.73 13.47
CA GLY A 657 -28.78 -38.90 14.20
C GLY A 657 -28.64 -38.40 15.64
N ASN A 658 -29.67 -37.70 16.11
CA ASN A 658 -29.78 -37.12 17.44
C ASN A 658 -28.68 -36.08 17.79
N ASN A 659 -28.84 -34.90 17.19
CA ASN A 659 -27.91 -33.76 17.29
C ASN A 659 -28.38 -32.68 18.30
N GLU A 660 -29.51 -32.86 18.97
CA GLU A 660 -30.11 -31.84 19.85
C GLU A 660 -29.25 -31.60 21.10
N ILE A 661 -29.04 -30.32 21.42
CA ILE A 661 -28.32 -29.89 22.62
C ILE A 661 -29.37 -29.39 23.61
N PRO A 662 -29.54 -30.03 24.78
CA PRO A 662 -30.45 -29.56 25.83
C PRO A 662 -30.20 -28.10 26.20
N SER A 663 -31.28 -27.35 26.47
CA SER A 663 -31.23 -25.92 26.80
C SER A 663 -30.44 -25.64 28.09
N ASP A 664 -30.55 -26.51 29.08
CA ASP A 664 -29.78 -26.53 30.32
C ASP A 664 -28.31 -26.98 30.14
N ARG A 665 -27.97 -27.54 28.97
CA ARG A 665 -26.70 -28.20 28.64
C ARG A 665 -26.32 -29.36 29.57
N SER A 666 -27.29 -30.02 30.21
CA SER A 666 -27.05 -31.28 30.90
C SER A 666 -26.73 -32.41 29.90
N LEU A 667 -25.99 -33.44 30.32
CA LEU A 667 -25.59 -34.52 29.42
C LEU A 667 -26.80 -35.43 29.10
N PRO A 668 -27.33 -35.44 27.86
CA PRO A 668 -28.52 -36.22 27.50
C PRO A 668 -28.26 -37.73 27.56
N LYS A 669 -29.31 -38.56 27.48
CA LYS A 669 -29.18 -40.03 27.47
C LYS A 669 -28.34 -40.54 26.28
N LEU A 670 -28.45 -39.87 25.13
CA LEU A 670 -27.68 -40.07 23.91
C LEU A 670 -27.43 -38.69 23.26
N TYR A 671 -26.26 -38.47 22.67
CA TYR A 671 -25.98 -37.35 21.76
C TYR A 671 -24.79 -37.68 20.86
N ARG A 672 -24.81 -37.20 19.61
CA ARG A 672 -23.72 -37.32 18.64
C ARG A 672 -23.46 -36.00 17.93
N SER A 673 -22.21 -35.53 17.93
CA SER A 673 -21.83 -34.27 17.27
C SER A 673 -21.42 -34.49 15.82
N ASP A 674 -21.94 -33.67 14.91
CA ASP A 674 -21.51 -33.58 13.50
C ASP A 674 -20.02 -33.21 13.34
N GLN A 675 -19.36 -32.70 14.40
CA GLN A 675 -17.91 -32.50 14.41
C GLN A 675 -17.11 -33.79 14.20
N LEU A 676 -17.71 -34.97 14.43
CA LEU A 676 -17.12 -36.28 14.13
C LEU A 676 -16.93 -36.51 12.62
N ASP A 677 -17.77 -35.93 11.76
CA ASP A 677 -17.62 -36.04 10.31
C ASP A 677 -16.53 -35.11 9.76
N THR A 678 -16.35 -33.96 10.40
CA THR A 678 -15.38 -32.92 10.01
C THR A 678 -14.17 -32.90 10.96
N LEU A 679 -13.77 -34.06 11.49
CA LEU A 679 -12.92 -34.16 12.69
C LEU A 679 -11.57 -33.44 12.59
N ALA A 680 -10.89 -33.51 11.44
CA ALA A 680 -9.66 -32.76 11.19
C ALA A 680 -9.87 -31.24 11.33
N ASN A 681 -10.86 -30.70 10.61
CA ASN A 681 -11.22 -29.27 10.66
C ASN A 681 -11.66 -28.85 12.07
N ALA A 682 -12.39 -29.72 12.79
CA ALA A 682 -12.86 -29.46 14.14
C ALA A 682 -11.69 -29.37 15.14
N VAL A 683 -10.73 -30.29 15.05
CA VAL A 683 -9.49 -30.29 15.86
C VAL A 683 -8.60 -29.09 15.52
N GLU A 684 -8.36 -28.84 14.24
CA GLU A 684 -7.51 -27.74 13.77
C GLU A 684 -8.05 -26.36 14.17
N ARG A 685 -9.35 -26.09 13.90
CA ARG A 685 -9.98 -24.80 14.24
C ARG A 685 -10.22 -24.59 15.74
N SER A 686 -10.43 -25.65 16.53
CA SER A 686 -10.61 -25.52 17.98
C SER A 686 -9.29 -25.44 18.76
N GLY A 687 -8.18 -25.81 18.13
CA GLY A 687 -6.86 -25.93 18.77
C GLY A 687 -6.78 -27.03 19.83
N PHE A 688 -7.83 -27.86 19.99
CA PHE A 688 -7.79 -29.00 20.90
C PHE A 688 -6.73 -30.01 20.42
N LYS A 689 -5.93 -30.52 21.34
CA LYS A 689 -4.83 -31.45 21.00
C LYS A 689 -5.18 -32.91 21.27
N HIS A 690 -6.26 -33.17 22.00
CA HIS A 690 -6.63 -34.52 22.41
C HIS A 690 -8.11 -34.79 22.25
N ILE A 691 -8.44 -36.02 21.89
CA ILE A 691 -9.75 -36.62 22.15
C ILE A 691 -9.59 -37.54 23.37
N VAL A 692 -10.58 -37.50 24.25
CA VAL A 692 -10.71 -38.41 25.38
C VAL A 692 -11.94 -39.26 25.16
N ALA A 693 -11.81 -40.57 25.37
CA ALA A 693 -12.93 -41.45 25.63
C ALA A 693 -12.92 -41.81 27.13
N GLU A 694 -14.06 -41.77 27.80
CA GLU A 694 -14.18 -42.16 29.22
C GLU A 694 -15.49 -42.89 29.52
N MET A 695 -15.41 -43.81 30.49
CA MET A 695 -16.55 -44.46 31.15
C MET A 695 -16.70 -43.89 32.57
N ARG A 696 -17.94 -43.79 33.04
CA ARG A 696 -18.28 -43.28 34.38
C ARG A 696 -19.16 -44.22 35.18
N ALA A 697 -19.08 -44.08 36.49
CA ALA A 697 -20.11 -44.50 37.42
C ALA A 697 -20.63 -43.24 38.14
N GLY A 698 -21.78 -42.74 37.69
CA GLY A 698 -22.33 -41.45 38.10
C GLY A 698 -21.40 -40.29 37.72
N SER A 699 -20.91 -39.56 38.71
CA SER A 699 -19.97 -38.46 38.51
C SER A 699 -18.50 -38.89 38.44
N ARG A 700 -18.17 -40.13 38.83
CA ARG A 700 -16.78 -40.62 38.89
C ARG A 700 -16.34 -41.20 37.55
N VAL A 701 -15.19 -40.77 37.04
CA VAL A 701 -14.52 -41.43 35.91
C VAL A 701 -13.89 -42.73 36.42
N VAL A 702 -14.24 -43.86 35.79
CA VAL A 702 -13.81 -45.21 36.21
C VAL A 702 -12.87 -45.89 35.22
N ALA A 703 -12.98 -45.55 33.93
CA ALA A 703 -11.98 -45.89 32.92
C ALA A 703 -11.86 -44.75 31.89
N GLN A 704 -10.66 -44.49 31.37
CA GLN A 704 -10.39 -43.40 30.42
C GLN A 704 -9.21 -43.74 29.50
N VAL A 705 -9.29 -43.32 28.23
CA VAL A 705 -8.16 -43.33 27.28
C VAL A 705 -8.05 -41.96 26.61
N VAL A 706 -6.83 -41.43 26.52
CA VAL A 706 -6.49 -40.14 25.91
C VAL A 706 -5.70 -40.36 24.62
N PHE A 707 -6.12 -39.69 23.55
CA PHE A 707 -5.54 -39.78 22.20
C PHE A 707 -5.03 -38.41 21.73
N ASP A 708 -3.79 -38.33 21.24
CA ASP A 708 -3.26 -37.15 20.57
C ASP A 708 -3.76 -37.08 19.13
N VAL A 709 -4.50 -36.01 18.85
CA VAL A 709 -5.08 -35.70 17.54
C VAL A 709 -4.39 -34.52 16.86
N SER A 710 -3.41 -33.90 17.52
CA SER A 710 -2.51 -32.89 16.93
C SER A 710 -1.36 -33.50 16.12
N ILE A 711 -1.02 -34.77 16.36
CA ILE A 711 -0.13 -35.54 15.48
C ILE A 711 -0.82 -35.74 14.12
N ASN A 712 -0.23 -35.20 13.04
CA ASN A 712 -0.72 -35.35 11.67
C ASN A 712 -2.23 -35.02 11.51
N THR A 713 -2.68 -33.87 12.03
CA THR A 713 -4.10 -33.45 12.01
C THR A 713 -4.74 -33.55 10.62
N LYS A 714 -4.01 -33.24 9.55
CA LYS A 714 -4.50 -33.32 8.16
C LYS A 714 -4.87 -34.73 7.68
N SER A 715 -4.40 -35.80 8.35
CA SER A 715 -4.82 -37.18 8.07
C SER A 715 -5.80 -37.75 9.09
N LEU A 716 -6.21 -36.94 10.09
CA LEU A 716 -7.19 -37.32 11.10
C LEU A 716 -8.56 -37.55 10.44
N ASN A 717 -9.20 -38.67 10.81
CA ASN A 717 -10.54 -39.00 10.33
C ASN A 717 -11.35 -39.75 11.39
N PHE A 718 -12.63 -39.97 11.09
CA PHE A 718 -13.60 -40.65 11.97
C PHE A 718 -13.15 -42.02 12.50
N GLN A 719 -12.26 -42.73 11.79
CA GLN A 719 -11.76 -44.05 12.18
C GLN A 719 -10.43 -43.98 12.94
N ASN A 720 -9.46 -43.21 12.43
CA ASN A 720 -8.07 -43.31 12.89
C ASN A 720 -7.74 -42.56 14.19
N TRP A 721 -8.67 -41.77 14.74
CA TRP A 721 -8.48 -41.07 16.02
C TRP A 721 -8.37 -42.05 17.20
N PHE A 722 -9.16 -43.15 17.18
CA PHE A 722 -9.19 -44.18 18.21
C PHE A 722 -8.24 -45.33 17.85
N THR A 723 -6.93 -45.10 17.97
CA THR A 723 -5.89 -46.08 17.60
C THR A 723 -4.73 -46.13 18.59
N PRO A 724 -4.02 -47.27 18.74
CA PRO A 724 -2.87 -47.40 19.64
C PRO A 724 -1.74 -46.39 19.36
N ALA A 725 -1.55 -46.03 18.08
CA ALA A 725 -0.55 -45.06 17.65
C ALA A 725 -0.77 -43.68 18.31
N ARG A 726 -2.03 -43.21 18.34
CA ARG A 726 -2.43 -41.92 18.92
C ARG A 726 -2.58 -41.93 20.43
N MET A 727 -2.72 -43.10 21.06
CA MET A 727 -2.88 -43.20 22.51
C MET A 727 -1.69 -42.56 23.26
N VAL A 728 -1.99 -41.78 24.30
CA VAL A 728 -0.99 -41.09 25.15
C VAL A 728 -1.00 -41.65 26.58
N SER A 729 -2.20 -41.86 27.14
CA SER A 729 -2.38 -42.39 28.49
C SER A 729 -3.73 -43.09 28.65
N SER A 730 -3.82 -43.93 29.67
CA SER A 730 -5.04 -44.61 30.10
C SER A 730 -5.13 -44.69 31.63
N PHE A 731 -6.35 -44.79 32.13
CA PHE A 731 -6.70 -44.94 33.56
C PHE A 731 -7.81 -46.01 33.64
N PRO A 732 -7.79 -46.97 34.60
CA PRO A 732 -7.02 -46.94 35.85
C PRO A 732 -5.54 -47.29 35.73
N TYR A 733 -5.14 -48.10 34.75
CA TYR A 733 -3.74 -48.49 34.51
C TYR A 733 -3.25 -48.10 33.11
N LYS A 734 -1.92 -48.01 32.96
CA LYS A 734 -1.23 -47.65 31.71
C LYS A 734 -1.20 -48.82 30.73
N LEU A 735 -1.76 -48.63 29.54
CA LEU A 735 -1.69 -49.57 28.42
C LEU A 735 -0.36 -49.47 27.66
N LYS A 736 0.08 -50.59 27.07
CA LYS A 736 1.17 -50.64 26.07
C LYS A 736 0.66 -50.10 24.73
N LYS A 737 1.56 -49.71 23.80
CA LYS A 737 1.16 -49.30 22.43
C LYS A 737 0.98 -50.47 21.44
N THR A 738 1.36 -51.67 21.85
CA THR A 738 1.38 -52.91 21.04
C THR A 738 0.83 -54.08 21.85
N GLY A 739 0.54 -55.20 21.19
CA GLY A 739 -0.04 -56.39 21.84
C GLY A 739 -1.57 -56.32 22.03
N PHE A 740 -2.27 -55.56 21.18
CA PHE A 740 -3.72 -55.59 21.06
C PHE A 740 -4.13 -56.48 19.88
N ASN A 741 -5.22 -57.23 20.02
CA ASN A 741 -5.89 -57.87 18.89
C ASN A 741 -7.25 -57.22 18.55
N TYR A 742 -7.82 -56.42 19.46
CA TYR A 742 -8.85 -55.44 19.14
C TYR A 742 -8.49 -54.08 19.75
N PHE A 743 -8.41 -53.04 18.92
CA PHE A 743 -8.37 -51.65 19.34
C PHE A 743 -9.02 -50.79 18.24
N SER A 744 -10.35 -50.71 18.24
CA SER A 744 -11.10 -49.86 17.31
C SER A 744 -12.49 -49.54 17.86
N PHE A 745 -13.12 -48.46 17.36
CA PHE A 745 -14.51 -48.18 17.72
C PHE A 745 -15.46 -49.26 17.19
N ALA A 746 -15.16 -49.88 16.04
CA ALA A 746 -15.96 -50.95 15.46
C ALA A 746 -15.85 -52.28 16.23
N GLY A 747 -14.73 -52.52 16.92
CA GLY A 747 -14.48 -53.70 17.74
C GLY A 747 -14.75 -55.03 17.04
N HIS A 748 -15.44 -55.96 17.72
CA HIS A 748 -15.80 -57.26 17.17
C HIS A 748 -17.28 -57.32 16.76
N GLN A 749 -17.52 -57.17 15.45
CA GLN A 749 -18.86 -57.01 14.87
C GLN A 749 -19.73 -58.27 14.84
N ALA A 750 -19.18 -59.49 15.02
CA ALA A 750 -20.00 -60.69 15.16
C ALA A 750 -20.73 -60.73 16.51
N HIS A 751 -20.01 -60.50 17.62
CA HIS A 751 -20.63 -60.43 18.95
C HIS A 751 -21.25 -59.05 19.27
N LYS A 752 -21.02 -58.01 18.44
CA LYS A 752 -21.46 -56.61 18.64
C LYS A 752 -20.79 -55.91 19.83
N ARG A 753 -19.49 -56.19 19.98
CA ARG A 753 -18.60 -55.52 20.94
C ARG A 753 -17.98 -54.29 20.29
N THR A 754 -18.41 -53.11 20.68
CA THR A 754 -18.07 -51.78 20.15
C THR A 754 -17.10 -51.06 21.11
N PHE A 755 -16.32 -50.08 20.63
CA PHE A 755 -15.23 -49.41 21.38
C PHE A 755 -14.25 -50.36 22.09
N PHE A 756 -14.01 -51.52 21.50
CA PHE A 756 -13.34 -52.63 22.15
C PHE A 756 -11.82 -52.44 22.20
N ILE A 757 -11.23 -52.59 23.40
CA ILE A 757 -9.78 -52.63 23.63
C ILE A 757 -9.45 -53.96 24.32
N SER A 758 -8.83 -54.88 23.59
CA SER A 758 -8.44 -56.22 24.04
C SER A 758 -6.99 -56.55 23.68
N ASN A 759 -6.30 -57.15 24.65
CA ASN A 759 -4.92 -57.63 24.50
C ASN A 759 -4.89 -59.12 24.10
N ARG A 760 -5.90 -59.89 24.53
CA ARG A 760 -6.04 -61.31 24.25
C ARG A 760 -7.52 -61.65 24.20
N TYR A 761 -7.97 -62.11 23.04
CA TYR A 761 -9.34 -62.60 22.80
C TYR A 761 -9.25 -64.11 22.63
N ARG A 762 -9.75 -64.87 23.61
CA ARG A 762 -9.64 -66.34 23.67
C ARG A 762 -10.89 -66.96 24.32
N GLY A 763 -12.04 -66.35 24.08
CA GLY A 763 -13.32 -66.79 24.63
C GLY A 763 -13.51 -66.37 26.08
N CYS A 764 -14.70 -66.60 26.62
CA CYS A 764 -15.19 -65.90 27.80
C CYS A 764 -14.32 -66.01 29.05
N GLY A 765 -13.65 -67.14 29.29
CA GLY A 765 -12.74 -67.33 30.42
C GLY A 765 -11.33 -66.73 30.23
N GLY A 766 -10.93 -66.46 28.98
CA GLY A 766 -9.58 -66.01 28.61
C GLY A 766 -9.50 -64.60 28.02
N ASP A 767 -10.64 -63.93 27.82
CA ASP A 767 -10.72 -62.56 27.29
C ASP A 767 -10.11 -61.54 28.28
N ILE A 768 -8.93 -61.03 27.93
CA ILE A 768 -8.21 -59.97 28.64
C ILE A 768 -8.31 -58.69 27.81
N GLY A 769 -8.91 -57.66 28.40
CA GLY A 769 -8.98 -56.34 27.80
C GLY A 769 -8.88 -55.22 28.81
N PHE A 770 -9.25 -54.02 28.38
CA PHE A 770 -9.31 -52.82 29.21
C PHE A 770 -10.76 -52.40 29.42
N TRP A 771 -11.52 -52.34 28.33
CA TRP A 771 -12.96 -52.14 28.33
C TRP A 771 -13.64 -52.75 27.11
N VAL A 772 -14.96 -52.81 27.13
CA VAL A 772 -15.81 -53.13 26.00
C VAL A 772 -17.19 -52.49 26.18
N ILE A 773 -17.81 -52.08 25.07
CA ILE A 773 -19.24 -51.76 25.03
C ILE A 773 -19.96 -52.88 24.29
N SER A 774 -20.95 -53.53 24.89
CA SER A 774 -21.75 -54.55 24.21
C SER A 774 -23.11 -54.02 23.82
N ASP A 775 -23.40 -54.02 22.51
CA ASP A 775 -24.65 -53.51 21.93
C ASP A 775 -25.79 -54.57 21.96
N ARG A 776 -25.55 -55.77 22.52
CA ARG A 776 -26.56 -56.82 22.77
C ARG A 776 -26.18 -57.71 23.98
N LYS A 777 -27.09 -58.57 24.45
CA LYS A 777 -26.74 -59.67 25.36
C LYS A 777 -25.61 -60.48 24.73
N ASP A 778 -24.50 -60.59 25.44
CA ASP A 778 -23.28 -61.23 24.96
C ASP A 778 -23.33 -62.75 25.21
N VAL A 779 -22.46 -63.51 24.54
CA VAL A 779 -22.24 -64.93 24.86
C VAL A 779 -21.55 -65.12 26.21
N CYS A 780 -20.83 -64.10 26.70
CA CYS A 780 -20.09 -64.16 27.95
C CYS A 780 -20.89 -63.65 29.16
N LYS A 781 -21.12 -64.53 30.14
CA LYS A 781 -21.82 -64.24 31.41
C LYS A 781 -21.30 -62.99 32.13
N TRP A 782 -19.99 -62.68 32.05
CA TRP A 782 -19.40 -61.48 32.66
C TRP A 782 -19.83 -60.15 32.02
N SER A 783 -20.30 -60.13 30.77
CA SER A 783 -20.89 -58.91 30.18
C SER A 783 -22.37 -58.78 30.50
N ASN A 784 -23.06 -59.90 30.73
CA ASN A 784 -24.51 -59.93 30.97
C ASN A 784 -24.90 -59.55 32.39
N LYS A 785 -23.98 -59.61 33.37
CA LYS A 785 -24.22 -59.14 34.75
C LYS A 785 -24.58 -57.65 34.85
N GLY A 786 -24.19 -56.83 33.87
CA GLY A 786 -24.59 -55.41 33.76
C GLY A 786 -25.78 -55.14 32.83
N TRP A 787 -26.45 -56.20 32.35
CA TRP A 787 -27.64 -56.11 31.49
C TRP A 787 -28.90 -56.21 32.34
N HIS A 788 -29.61 -55.10 32.51
CA HIS A 788 -30.85 -55.05 33.30
C HIS A 788 -32.09 -55.19 32.42
N SER A 789 -32.17 -54.42 31.33
CA SER A 789 -33.31 -54.45 30.40
C SER A 789 -32.86 -54.49 28.94
N SER A 790 -31.96 -53.58 28.56
CA SER A 790 -31.64 -53.28 27.17
C SER A 790 -30.15 -52.94 26.97
N GLY A 791 -29.74 -52.69 25.72
CA GLY A 791 -28.38 -52.26 25.40
C GLY A 791 -28.16 -50.76 25.59
N PRO A 792 -26.90 -50.28 25.59
CA PRO A 792 -25.68 -51.08 25.62
C PRO A 792 -25.25 -51.36 27.07
N VAL A 793 -24.33 -52.30 27.28
CA VAL A 793 -23.63 -52.49 28.57
C VAL A 793 -22.19 -52.01 28.44
N LEU A 794 -21.74 -51.23 29.41
CA LEU A 794 -20.43 -50.59 29.44
C LEU A 794 -19.55 -51.33 30.48
N VAL A 795 -18.57 -52.10 30.03
CA VAL A 795 -17.77 -53.01 30.87
C VAL A 795 -16.30 -52.58 30.87
N TYR A 796 -15.65 -52.58 32.03
CA TYR A 796 -14.22 -52.30 32.19
C TYR A 796 -13.57 -53.18 33.26
N THR A 797 -12.24 -53.14 33.34
CA THR A 797 -11.45 -53.76 34.43
C THR A 797 -10.56 -52.74 35.14
N GLN A 798 -10.32 -52.96 36.43
CA GLN A 798 -9.37 -52.19 37.23
C GLN A 798 -7.97 -52.81 37.29
N VAL A 799 -7.84 -54.09 36.93
CA VAL A 799 -6.58 -54.86 37.08
C VAL A 799 -6.01 -55.23 35.71
N PRO A 800 -4.74 -54.89 35.40
CA PRO A 800 -4.11 -55.24 34.14
C PRO A 800 -3.86 -56.75 34.04
N GLY A 801 -4.10 -57.33 32.86
CA GLY A 801 -3.67 -58.70 32.53
C GLY A 801 -4.60 -59.83 33.00
N VAL A 802 -5.58 -59.54 33.86
CA VAL A 802 -6.55 -60.54 34.34
C VAL A 802 -7.76 -60.63 33.39
N PRO A 803 -8.28 -61.84 33.06
CA PRO A 803 -9.48 -61.98 32.22
C PRO A 803 -10.73 -61.40 32.90
N PHE A 804 -11.68 -60.86 32.11
CA PHE A 804 -12.93 -60.29 32.63
C PHE A 804 -13.76 -61.27 33.48
N ALA A 805 -13.65 -62.58 33.23
CA ALA A 805 -14.28 -63.63 34.03
C ALA A 805 -13.66 -63.80 35.44
N LYS A 806 -12.38 -63.44 35.62
CA LYS A 806 -11.63 -63.63 36.88
C LYS A 806 -11.38 -62.32 37.63
N SER A 807 -11.41 -61.16 36.95
CA SER A 807 -11.10 -59.85 37.56
C SER A 807 -12.27 -59.19 38.30
N ASN A 808 -13.45 -59.86 38.35
CA ASN A 808 -14.77 -59.23 38.49
C ASN A 808 -14.95 -58.06 37.51
N ALA A 809 -15.50 -58.33 36.32
CA ALA A 809 -15.86 -57.29 35.36
C ALA A 809 -16.72 -56.19 36.03
N TYR A 810 -16.32 -54.92 35.86
CA TYR A 810 -16.97 -53.75 36.43
C TYR A 810 -17.83 -53.03 35.40
N TYR A 811 -18.90 -52.36 35.83
CA TYR A 811 -19.88 -51.71 34.95
C TYR A 811 -19.90 -50.19 35.11
N ALA A 812 -20.24 -49.50 34.03
CA ALA A 812 -20.38 -48.06 33.95
C ALA A 812 -21.81 -47.66 33.55
N ASP A 813 -22.29 -46.51 34.04
CA ASP A 813 -23.63 -45.98 33.70
C ASP A 813 -23.61 -45.08 32.45
N ARG A 814 -22.44 -44.53 32.10
CA ARG A 814 -22.28 -43.63 30.95
C ARG A 814 -20.91 -43.75 30.27
N PHE A 815 -20.93 -43.69 28.95
CA PHE A 815 -19.75 -43.50 28.09
C PHE A 815 -19.77 -42.10 27.46
N ILE A 816 -18.59 -41.49 27.31
CA ILE A 816 -18.41 -40.11 26.81
C ILE A 816 -17.18 -40.04 25.92
N VAL A 817 -17.27 -39.37 24.77
CA VAL A 817 -16.14 -38.97 23.92
C VAL A 817 -16.15 -37.44 23.78
N TYR A 818 -15.02 -36.79 24.01
CA TYR A 818 -14.91 -35.32 23.94
C TYR A 818 -13.52 -34.83 23.53
N MET A 819 -13.43 -33.63 22.94
CA MET A 819 -12.17 -32.93 22.71
C MET A 819 -11.74 -32.10 23.93
N ALA A 820 -10.43 -32.06 24.22
CA ALA A 820 -9.85 -31.26 25.30
C ALA A 820 -8.37 -30.88 25.10
N HIS A 821 -7.94 -29.85 25.84
CA HIS A 821 -6.51 -29.59 26.08
C HIS A 821 -6.06 -30.33 27.35
N ILE A 822 -5.01 -31.13 27.24
CA ILE A 822 -4.40 -31.89 28.34
C ILE A 822 -2.91 -31.51 28.33
N GLY A 823 -2.42 -30.96 29.43
CA GLY A 823 -1.02 -30.50 29.53
C GLY A 823 -0.05 -31.66 29.73
N LYS A 824 1.23 -31.51 29.36
CA LYS A 824 2.24 -32.57 29.52
C LYS A 824 2.35 -33.10 30.96
N THR A 825 2.14 -32.25 31.96
CA THR A 825 2.12 -32.62 33.40
C THR A 825 0.83 -33.33 33.87
N ALA A 826 -0.21 -33.40 33.05
CA ALA A 826 -1.41 -34.19 33.37
C ALA A 826 -1.16 -35.71 33.21
N TYR A 827 -0.18 -36.10 32.38
CA TYR A 827 0.12 -37.51 32.08
C TYR A 827 0.81 -38.27 33.22
N SER A 828 1.37 -37.56 34.22
CA SER A 828 1.95 -38.16 35.43
C SER A 828 1.09 -38.01 36.68
N THR A 829 0.08 -37.12 36.68
CA THR A 829 -0.66 -36.71 37.89
C THR A 829 -1.98 -37.43 38.13
N PHE A 830 -2.19 -38.61 37.51
CA PHE A 830 -3.29 -39.51 37.86
C PHE A 830 -2.97 -40.45 39.04
N ARG A 831 -1.72 -40.51 39.51
CA ARG A 831 -1.29 -41.38 40.64
C ARG A 831 -1.67 -40.82 42.03
N SER A 832 -2.39 -39.70 42.10
CA SER A 832 -2.68 -38.97 43.35
C SER A 832 -3.95 -38.10 43.25
N ARG A 833 -5.09 -38.69 42.83
CA ARG A 833 -6.38 -37.97 42.71
C ARG A 833 -7.57 -38.69 43.34
N ALA A 834 -7.40 -39.08 44.60
CA ALA A 834 -8.37 -38.66 45.60
C ALA A 834 -7.98 -37.26 46.11
N TYR A 835 -8.84 -36.64 46.90
CA TYR A 835 -8.72 -35.28 47.47
C TYR A 835 -8.90 -34.10 46.48
N ASP A 836 -10.04 -33.45 46.70
CA ASP A 836 -10.42 -32.05 46.53
C ASP A 836 -10.48 -31.37 45.15
N ARG A 837 -11.58 -30.62 44.99
CA ARG A 837 -11.98 -29.93 43.77
C ARG A 837 -11.42 -28.51 43.78
N ILE A 838 -10.62 -28.16 42.77
CA ILE A 838 -10.43 -26.75 42.37
C ILE A 838 -11.23 -26.52 41.08
N PRO A 839 -12.26 -25.64 41.08
CA PRO A 839 -13.10 -25.37 39.92
C PRO A 839 -12.32 -24.84 38.71
N LYS A 840 -12.76 -25.21 37.49
CA LYS A 840 -12.13 -24.78 36.23
C LYS A 840 -12.84 -23.59 35.58
N HIS A 841 -12.82 -22.44 36.26
CA HIS A 841 -12.93 -21.14 35.59
C HIS A 841 -11.56 -20.46 35.55
N ARG A 842 -11.36 -19.50 34.62
CA ARG A 842 -10.09 -18.77 34.45
C ARG A 842 -9.98 -17.50 35.30
N SER A 843 -10.63 -17.49 36.46
CA SER A 843 -10.24 -16.64 37.58
C SER A 843 -9.18 -17.37 38.41
N LEU A 844 -8.19 -16.64 38.91
CA LEU A 844 -7.52 -17.08 40.13
C LEU A 844 -8.53 -16.86 41.28
N PRO A 845 -8.72 -17.85 42.18
CA PRO A 845 -9.52 -17.63 43.39
C PRO A 845 -8.83 -16.59 44.27
N ASP A 846 -9.61 -15.90 45.10
CA ASP A 846 -9.12 -14.75 45.86
C ASP A 846 -8.12 -15.12 46.96
N LEU A 847 -8.16 -16.38 47.41
CA LEU A 847 -7.09 -17.01 48.18
C LEU A 847 -6.79 -18.42 47.64
N TYR A 848 -5.50 -18.73 47.44
CA TYR A 848 -5.03 -20.08 47.12
C TYR A 848 -3.58 -20.28 47.54
N ARG A 849 -3.29 -21.44 48.14
CA ARG A 849 -1.95 -21.91 48.50
C ARG A 849 -1.77 -23.32 47.93
N SER A 850 -0.73 -23.53 47.13
CA SER A 850 -0.39 -24.88 46.65
C SER A 850 0.29 -25.67 47.76
N ASN A 851 -0.23 -26.86 48.09
CA ASN A 851 0.41 -27.79 49.04
C ASN A 851 1.80 -28.29 48.57
N GLN A 852 2.15 -28.08 47.31
CA GLN A 852 3.51 -28.35 46.81
C GLN A 852 4.57 -27.49 47.51
N LEU A 853 4.17 -26.29 47.97
CA LEU A 853 5.02 -25.36 48.74
C LEU A 853 5.55 -25.98 50.03
N ASP A 854 4.80 -26.88 50.68
CA ASP A 854 5.23 -27.58 51.88
C ASP A 854 6.42 -28.53 51.63
N THR A 855 6.69 -28.87 50.36
CA THR A 855 7.85 -29.68 49.95
C THR A 855 8.96 -28.87 49.28
N LEU A 856 9.07 -27.56 49.55
CA LEU A 856 9.86 -26.61 48.73
C LEU A 856 11.28 -27.09 48.35
N PRO A 857 12.16 -27.60 49.23
CA PRO A 857 13.48 -28.14 48.83
C PRO A 857 13.39 -29.22 47.76
N SER A 858 12.53 -30.23 47.99
CA SER A 858 12.30 -31.33 47.07
C SER A 858 11.57 -30.89 45.81
N LEU A 859 10.71 -29.87 45.89
CA LEU A 859 10.02 -29.29 44.74
C LEU A 859 11.03 -28.61 43.80
N ILE A 860 11.91 -27.75 44.34
CA ILE A 860 12.97 -27.10 43.55
C ILE A 860 13.90 -28.15 42.93
N HIS A 861 14.34 -29.14 43.71
CA HIS A 861 15.20 -30.22 43.22
C HIS A 861 14.55 -31.02 42.07
N ARG A 862 13.28 -31.41 42.20
CA ARG A 862 12.54 -32.18 41.17
C ARG A 862 12.14 -31.38 39.94
N THR A 863 11.98 -30.06 40.05
CA THR A 863 11.47 -29.20 38.95
C THR A 863 12.56 -28.38 38.25
N GLY A 864 13.73 -28.21 38.89
CA GLY A 864 14.81 -27.37 38.38
C GLY A 864 14.48 -25.87 38.35
N TYR A 865 13.41 -25.41 39.03
CA TYR A 865 13.03 -24.00 39.03
C TYR A 865 14.05 -23.12 39.77
N LYS A 866 14.64 -22.14 39.06
CA LYS A 866 15.72 -21.30 39.60
C LYS A 866 15.25 -20.04 40.31
N ARG A 867 14.02 -19.59 40.06
CA ARG A 867 13.45 -18.35 40.60
C ARG A 867 12.14 -18.61 41.35
N MET A 868 11.97 -17.89 42.44
CA MET A 868 10.69 -17.73 43.12
C MET A 868 10.32 -16.25 43.07
N VAL A 869 9.14 -15.95 42.55
CA VAL A 869 8.67 -14.59 42.28
C VAL A 869 7.52 -14.29 43.22
N ALA A 870 7.61 -13.16 43.92
CA ALA A 870 6.47 -12.53 44.55
C ALA A 870 6.07 -11.29 43.71
N GLU A 871 4.78 -11.04 43.53
CA GLU A 871 4.31 -9.83 42.84
C GLU A 871 2.93 -9.38 43.30
N MET A 872 2.68 -8.07 43.17
CA MET A 872 1.38 -7.44 43.34
C MET A 872 0.82 -7.01 41.97
N ARG A 873 -0.50 -7.06 41.83
CA ARG A 873 -1.22 -6.70 40.61
C ARG A 873 -2.34 -5.68 40.83
N THR A 874 -2.74 -5.03 39.74
CA THR A 874 -3.96 -4.22 39.61
C THR A 874 -4.51 -4.41 38.19
N ASP A 875 -5.80 -4.70 38.03
CA ASP A 875 -6.43 -5.13 36.77
C ASP A 875 -5.69 -6.30 36.09
N GLY A 876 -5.10 -7.20 36.90
CA GLY A 876 -4.24 -8.27 36.42
C GLY A 876 -2.88 -7.85 35.83
N LYS A 877 -2.53 -6.56 35.81
CA LYS A 877 -1.21 -6.02 35.41
C LYS A 877 -0.26 -6.04 36.61
N VAL A 878 1.03 -6.30 36.41
CA VAL A 878 2.04 -6.30 37.49
C VAL A 878 2.41 -4.88 37.89
N VAL A 879 2.20 -4.53 39.17
CA VAL A 879 2.46 -3.18 39.70
C VAL A 879 3.65 -3.11 40.66
N ALA A 880 3.99 -4.22 41.34
CA ALA A 880 5.26 -4.42 42.03
C ALA A 880 5.68 -5.89 41.92
N GLN A 881 6.98 -6.18 41.88
CA GLN A 881 7.53 -7.53 41.79
C GLN A 881 8.88 -7.63 42.51
N VAL A 882 9.15 -8.77 43.14
CA VAL A 882 10.44 -9.12 43.72
C VAL A 882 10.81 -10.56 43.33
N VAL A 883 12.04 -10.76 42.87
CA VAL A 883 12.54 -12.05 42.37
C VAL A 883 13.63 -12.58 43.29
N PHE A 884 13.51 -13.84 43.68
CA PHE A 884 14.42 -14.55 44.59
C PHE A 884 15.13 -15.73 43.91
N ASP A 885 16.37 -15.99 44.33
CA ASP A 885 17.17 -17.15 43.94
C ASP A 885 16.93 -18.31 44.90
N VAL A 886 16.24 -19.33 44.40
CA VAL A 886 15.98 -20.60 45.10
C VAL A 886 16.89 -21.73 44.60
N SER A 887 17.74 -21.47 43.59
CA SER A 887 18.73 -22.46 43.12
C SER A 887 19.98 -22.54 44.01
N ARG A 888 20.35 -21.42 44.67
CA ARG A 888 21.47 -21.36 45.61
C ARG A 888 21.11 -22.02 46.94
N ASN A 889 21.90 -23.00 47.39
CA ASN A 889 21.66 -23.78 48.61
C ASN A 889 20.17 -24.17 48.80
N PRO A 890 19.64 -25.11 47.98
CA PRO A 890 18.24 -25.49 48.02
C PRO A 890 17.90 -26.41 49.20
N LYS A 891 18.89 -27.11 49.79
CA LYS A 891 18.70 -27.97 50.97
C LYS A 891 18.20 -27.19 52.19
N SER A 892 18.62 -25.92 52.34
CA SER A 892 18.22 -25.06 53.46
C SER A 892 16.93 -24.26 53.21
N LEU A 893 16.23 -24.44 52.08
CA LEU A 893 14.97 -23.73 51.82
C LEU A 893 13.86 -24.16 52.79
N ASN A 894 13.06 -23.20 53.24
CA ASN A 894 11.84 -23.45 53.99
C ASN A 894 10.75 -22.41 53.61
N MET A 895 9.60 -22.46 54.26
CA MET A 895 8.44 -21.62 53.90
C MET A 895 8.61 -20.11 54.15
N VAL A 896 9.64 -19.68 54.88
CA VAL A 896 9.88 -18.26 55.19
C VAL A 896 11.18 -17.71 54.60
N ASN A 897 12.24 -18.52 54.49
CA ASN A 897 13.57 -18.03 54.14
C ASN A 897 13.85 -17.91 52.63
N TRP A 898 12.96 -18.39 51.76
CA TRP A 898 12.99 -18.08 50.32
C TRP A 898 12.84 -16.57 50.08
N PHE A 899 12.05 -15.91 50.93
CA PHE A 899 11.81 -14.46 50.94
C PHE A 899 12.85 -13.78 51.84
N SER A 900 14.08 -13.62 51.36
CA SER A 900 15.19 -13.07 52.15
C SER A 900 16.18 -12.24 51.33
N LYS A 901 16.84 -11.28 52.01
CA LYS A 901 17.80 -10.34 51.41
C LYS A 901 18.95 -11.04 50.67
N SER A 902 19.45 -12.15 51.23
CA SER A 902 20.53 -12.96 50.66
C SER A 902 20.13 -13.70 49.37
N ARG A 903 18.83 -13.89 49.14
CA ARG A 903 18.27 -14.50 47.93
C ARG A 903 17.76 -13.49 46.92
N LEU A 904 17.75 -12.18 47.21
CA LEU A 904 17.24 -11.14 46.30
C LEU A 904 18.04 -11.08 44.99
N VAL A 905 17.32 -11.16 43.85
CA VAL A 905 17.87 -11.07 42.49
C VAL A 905 17.56 -9.71 41.87
N SER A 906 16.30 -9.29 41.91
CA SER A 906 15.81 -8.05 41.31
C SER A 906 14.44 -7.65 41.86
N SER A 907 14.05 -6.40 41.62
CA SER A 907 12.75 -5.85 42.03
C SER A 907 12.23 -4.80 41.03
N TYR A 908 10.95 -4.48 41.12
CA TYR A 908 10.22 -3.52 40.28
C TYR A 908 9.07 -2.93 41.12
N PRO A 909 8.77 -1.61 41.08
CA PRO A 909 9.17 -0.64 40.05
C PRO A 909 10.61 -0.12 40.12
N TYR A 910 11.29 -0.23 41.27
CA TYR A 910 12.70 0.13 41.44
C TYR A 910 13.50 -1.02 42.06
N GLN A 911 14.84 -0.98 41.95
CA GLN A 911 15.71 -1.99 42.55
C GLN A 911 15.92 -1.73 44.04
N LEU A 912 15.71 -2.78 44.84
CA LEU A 912 16.07 -2.86 46.25
C LEU A 912 17.56 -3.17 46.43
N GLY A 913 18.15 -2.64 47.50
CA GLY A 913 19.51 -2.97 47.92
C GLY A 913 19.59 -4.32 48.64
N LYS A 914 20.81 -4.71 49.04
CA LYS A 914 21.04 -5.92 49.86
C LYS A 914 21.10 -5.62 51.38
N SER A 915 21.34 -4.37 51.75
CA SER A 915 21.44 -3.84 53.11
C SER A 915 20.46 -2.67 53.32
N GLY A 916 20.34 -2.16 54.55
CA GLY A 916 19.46 -1.01 54.85
C GLY A 916 17.96 -1.33 54.96
N TYR A 917 17.62 -2.54 55.42
CA TYR A 917 16.24 -2.99 55.67
C TYR A 917 16.07 -3.52 57.09
N ASN A 918 15.11 -3.00 57.84
CA ASN A 918 14.76 -3.49 59.18
C ASN A 918 13.69 -4.59 59.15
N TYR A 919 12.76 -4.56 58.18
CA TYR A 919 11.90 -5.70 57.86
C TYR A 919 12.14 -6.17 56.43
N PHE A 920 12.39 -7.47 56.27
CA PHE A 920 12.44 -8.16 54.98
C PHE A 920 12.17 -9.65 55.23
N SER A 921 10.92 -10.00 55.48
CA SER A 921 10.52 -11.37 55.82
C SER A 921 9.03 -11.62 55.56
N VAL A 922 8.63 -12.90 55.45
CA VAL A 922 7.21 -13.29 55.38
C VAL A 922 6.46 -12.86 56.64
N ALA A 923 7.08 -13.04 57.83
CA ALA A 923 6.47 -12.69 59.12
C ALA A 923 6.32 -11.18 59.34
N GLY A 924 7.23 -10.35 58.81
CA GLY A 924 7.21 -8.90 58.94
C GLY A 924 7.05 -8.40 60.39
N HIS A 925 6.09 -7.50 60.63
CA HIS A 925 5.84 -6.89 61.94
C HIS A 925 4.60 -7.50 62.62
N GLN A 926 4.82 -8.52 63.46
CA GLN A 926 3.78 -9.34 64.08
C GLN A 926 2.76 -8.53 64.91
N ALA A 927 3.20 -7.61 65.76
CA ALA A 927 2.30 -6.81 66.63
C ALA A 927 1.37 -5.84 65.87
N HIS A 928 1.53 -5.69 64.55
CA HIS A 928 0.57 -5.00 63.68
C HIS A 928 0.15 -5.86 62.48
N LYS A 929 0.36 -7.19 62.57
CA LYS A 929 -0.04 -8.20 61.57
C LYS A 929 0.42 -7.87 60.13
N ARG A 930 1.53 -7.14 59.97
CA ARG A 930 2.08 -6.74 58.66
C ARG A 930 2.98 -7.85 58.12
N THR A 931 2.47 -8.66 57.19
CA THR A 931 3.17 -9.79 56.57
C THR A 931 3.79 -9.42 55.21
N PHE A 932 4.69 -10.27 54.69
CA PHE A 932 5.47 -10.07 53.46
C PHE A 932 6.18 -8.70 53.41
N PHE A 933 6.56 -8.18 54.57
CA PHE A 933 6.95 -6.79 54.76
C PHE A 933 8.39 -6.55 54.28
N ILE A 934 8.57 -5.58 53.39
CA ILE A 934 9.89 -5.06 52.98
C ILE A 934 9.94 -3.58 53.32
N ASN A 935 10.79 -3.23 54.28
CA ASN A 935 10.83 -1.91 54.91
C ASN A 935 12.27 -1.48 55.24
N SER A 936 12.63 -0.25 54.90
CA SER A 936 13.96 0.33 55.13
C SER A 936 14.06 1.16 56.39
N VAL A 937 13.05 1.98 56.70
CA VAL A 937 12.97 2.77 57.93
C VAL A 937 11.62 2.53 58.57
N TYR A 938 11.61 2.20 59.87
CA TYR A 938 10.40 1.90 60.64
C TYR A 938 10.33 2.90 61.78
N ALA A 939 9.34 3.78 61.74
CA ALA A 939 9.28 4.98 62.58
C ALA A 939 7.81 5.40 62.81
N GLY A 940 6.95 4.39 63.01
CA GLY A 940 5.50 4.56 63.09
C GLY A 940 4.85 4.88 61.74
N CYS A 941 3.52 4.80 61.68
CA CYS A 941 2.73 4.86 60.44
C CYS A 941 2.96 6.12 59.60
N ALA A 942 3.37 7.25 60.20
CA ALA A 942 3.71 8.49 59.51
C ALA A 942 5.20 8.58 59.09
N GLY A 943 6.08 7.81 59.72
CA GLY A 943 7.53 7.79 59.50
C GLY A 943 8.05 6.72 58.55
N ASP A 944 7.31 5.61 58.40
CA ASP A 944 7.74 4.41 57.66
C ASP A 944 8.16 4.69 56.19
N ILE A 945 9.29 4.12 55.79
CA ILE A 945 9.82 4.08 54.41
C ILE A 945 10.05 2.62 54.05
N GLY A 946 9.40 2.13 52.99
CA GLY A 946 9.52 0.73 52.56
C GLY A 946 9.14 0.51 51.11
N PHE A 947 8.98 -0.75 50.73
CA PHE A 947 8.66 -1.19 49.37
C PHE A 947 7.25 -1.74 49.26
N TRP A 948 6.86 -2.68 50.13
CA TRP A 948 5.50 -3.21 50.20
C TRP A 948 5.16 -3.87 51.55
N MET A 949 3.88 -4.17 51.76
CA MET A 949 3.34 -4.97 52.86
C MET A 949 1.97 -5.58 52.53
N ALA A 950 1.62 -6.68 53.20
CA ALA A 950 0.28 -7.26 53.19
C ALA A 950 -0.24 -7.44 54.63
N GLY A 951 -1.36 -6.81 54.98
CA GLY A 951 -1.93 -6.95 56.34
C GLY A 951 -3.16 -6.08 56.60
N PRO A 952 -3.82 -6.22 57.76
CA PRO A 952 -4.88 -5.31 58.17
C PRO A 952 -4.30 -3.91 58.41
N MET A 953 -5.01 -2.87 57.96
CA MET A 953 -4.59 -1.48 58.11
C MET A 953 -5.62 -0.74 58.97
N GLN A 954 -5.18 -0.25 60.13
CA GLN A 954 -6.10 0.24 61.17
C GLN A 954 -5.96 1.75 61.47
N VAL A 955 -5.05 2.48 60.80
CA VAL A 955 -4.79 3.91 61.07
C VAL A 955 -4.43 4.71 59.81
N GLY A 956 -5.13 5.84 59.60
CA GLY A 956 -4.51 7.11 59.17
C GLY A 956 -4.31 7.43 57.68
N TYR A 957 -4.56 6.50 56.74
CA TYR A 957 -4.34 6.76 55.31
C TYR A 957 -5.66 7.02 54.56
N LYS A 958 -5.81 8.23 53.99
CA LYS A 958 -7.00 8.58 53.20
C LYS A 958 -7.17 7.63 51.99
N GLY A 959 -8.38 7.10 51.82
CA GLY A 959 -8.75 6.21 50.71
C GLY A 959 -8.85 4.71 51.05
N TRP A 960 -8.93 4.32 52.33
CA TRP A 960 -9.18 2.93 52.71
C TRP A 960 -10.66 2.54 52.62
N HIS A 961 -10.95 1.38 52.02
CA HIS A 961 -12.31 0.83 51.87
C HIS A 961 -12.45 -0.55 52.54
N GLY A 962 -12.73 -0.55 53.85
CA GLY A 962 -13.48 -1.60 54.56
C GLY A 962 -12.84 -2.97 54.82
N SER A 963 -12.05 -3.54 53.91
CA SER A 963 -11.65 -4.95 53.95
C SER A 963 -10.13 -5.17 54.05
N ALA A 964 -9.76 -6.25 54.74
CA ALA A 964 -8.38 -6.71 54.93
C ALA A 964 -8.15 -8.05 54.21
N PRO A 965 -6.91 -8.39 53.81
CA PRO A 965 -5.68 -7.62 53.98
C PRO A 965 -5.51 -6.51 52.92
N ALA A 966 -5.03 -5.34 53.36
CA ALA A 966 -4.56 -4.30 52.44
C ALA A 966 -3.23 -4.74 51.82
N LEU A 967 -3.16 -4.73 50.49
CA LEU A 967 -1.93 -4.97 49.72
C LEU A 967 -1.35 -3.62 49.30
N ILE A 968 -0.27 -3.20 49.96
CA ILE A 968 0.30 -1.86 49.79
C ILE A 968 1.69 -1.98 49.18
N TYR A 969 1.97 -1.21 48.14
CA TYR A 969 3.30 -1.07 47.54
C TYR A 969 3.68 0.40 47.34
N THR A 970 4.94 0.66 46.99
CA THR A 970 5.45 2.00 46.70
C THR A 970 6.00 2.10 45.28
N ARG A 971 6.06 3.33 44.74
CA ARG A 971 6.59 3.60 43.39
C ARG A 971 7.94 4.32 43.40
N LEU A 972 8.28 5.02 44.48
CA LEU A 972 9.51 5.79 44.62
C LEU A 972 10.37 5.30 45.81
N PRO A 973 11.67 5.06 45.63
CA PRO A 973 12.57 4.71 46.74
C PRO A 973 12.76 5.91 47.68
N GLY A 974 13.00 5.62 48.96
CA GLY A 974 13.37 6.64 49.97
C GLY A 974 12.25 7.63 50.35
N LYS A 975 11.02 7.46 49.85
CA LYS A 975 9.86 8.28 50.21
C LYS A 975 8.97 7.56 51.22
N LYS A 976 8.62 8.26 52.30
CA LYS A 976 7.71 7.75 53.33
C LYS A 976 6.37 7.36 52.69
N TYR A 977 5.75 6.28 53.15
CA TYR A 977 4.41 5.87 52.68
C TYR A 977 3.42 7.05 52.76
N SER A 978 3.48 7.79 53.87
CA SER A 978 2.66 8.97 54.21
C SER A 978 2.80 10.15 53.24
N GLN A 979 3.88 10.23 52.46
CA GLN A 979 4.12 11.31 51.48
C GLN A 979 3.45 11.02 50.12
N GLY A 980 2.30 10.34 50.11
CA GLY A 980 1.58 9.95 48.90
C GLY A 980 2.32 8.90 48.05
N ASN A 981 3.22 8.12 48.66
CA ASN A 981 3.97 7.04 48.01
C ASN A 981 3.35 5.65 48.25
N ALA A 982 2.34 5.53 49.11
CA ALA A 982 1.55 4.31 49.26
C ALA A 982 0.55 4.15 48.10
N PHE A 983 0.52 2.96 47.49
CA PHE A 983 -0.43 2.57 46.44
C PHE A 983 -1.00 1.18 46.76
N TYR A 984 -2.25 0.95 46.39
CA TYR A 984 -2.95 -0.32 46.65
C TYR A 984 -2.95 -1.26 45.43
N ALA A 985 -2.95 -2.56 45.70
CA ALA A 985 -3.02 -3.65 44.72
C ALA A 985 -4.27 -4.52 44.94
N ASP A 986 -4.80 -5.12 43.88
CA ASP A 986 -5.97 -6.01 43.94
C ASP A 986 -5.62 -7.45 44.33
N ARG A 987 -4.38 -7.88 44.07
CA ARG A 987 -3.98 -9.26 44.21
C ARG A 987 -2.48 -9.40 44.45
N PHE A 988 -2.10 -10.32 45.34
CA PHE A 988 -0.73 -10.73 45.59
C PHE A 988 -0.53 -12.17 45.12
N LEU A 989 0.59 -12.46 44.45
CA LEU A 989 0.91 -13.75 43.85
C LEU A 989 2.32 -14.19 44.22
N VAL A 990 2.49 -15.48 44.49
CA VAL A 990 3.79 -16.12 44.67
C VAL A 990 3.86 -17.35 43.77
N TYR A 991 4.88 -17.44 42.92
CA TYR A 991 5.04 -18.54 41.97
C TYR A 991 6.51 -18.89 41.65
N LEU A 992 6.74 -20.08 41.10
CA LEU A 992 8.04 -20.54 40.64
C LEU A 992 8.24 -20.28 39.14
N ALA A 993 9.46 -19.92 38.76
CA ALA A 993 9.82 -19.58 37.39
C ALA A 993 11.27 -19.97 37.06
N ASN A 994 11.58 -20.05 35.76
CA ASN A 994 12.96 -20.13 35.26
C ASN A 994 13.33 -18.82 34.57
N GLU A 995 12.50 -18.40 33.64
CA GLU A 995 12.49 -17.05 33.09
C GLU A 995 11.40 -16.24 33.77
N VAL A 996 11.74 -15.05 34.27
CA VAL A 996 10.77 -14.08 34.79
C VAL A 996 10.53 -13.05 33.70
N PRO A 997 9.32 -12.92 33.14
CA PRO A 997 9.01 -11.85 32.21
C PRO A 997 9.25 -10.52 32.92
N LYS A 998 10.09 -9.65 32.33
CA LYS A 998 10.27 -8.28 32.84
C LYS A 998 8.87 -7.63 32.88
N PRO A 999 8.42 -7.08 34.03
CA PRO A 999 7.14 -6.41 34.11
C PRO A 999 7.01 -5.36 33.01
N ALA A 1000 5.83 -5.29 32.40
CA ALA A 1000 5.56 -4.29 31.37
C ALA A 1000 5.58 -2.91 32.01
N ALA A 1001 6.72 -2.22 31.86
CA ALA A 1001 6.88 -0.78 31.73
C ALA A 1001 5.57 -0.01 31.97
N PRO A 1002 5.36 0.60 33.16
CA PRO A 1002 4.05 1.12 33.52
C PRO A 1002 3.66 2.19 32.50
N LYS A 1003 2.57 1.92 31.75
CA LYS A 1003 2.02 2.85 30.76
C LYS A 1003 1.31 4.01 31.47
N ILE A 1004 2.11 4.85 32.14
CA ILE A 1004 1.73 6.22 32.43
C ILE A 1004 1.47 6.89 31.06
N PRO A 1005 0.29 7.45 30.80
CA PRO A 1005 -0.02 8.01 29.50
C PRO A 1005 0.90 9.19 29.17
N LEU A 1006 1.45 9.18 27.96
CA LEU A 1006 2.16 10.32 27.38
C LEU A 1006 1.13 11.11 26.57
N PHE A 1007 0.94 12.39 26.88
CA PHE A 1007 0.09 13.26 26.06
C PHE A 1007 0.90 13.71 24.84
N HIS A 1008 0.57 13.14 23.67
CA HIS A 1008 1.19 13.50 22.40
C HIS A 1008 0.50 14.69 21.77
N PHE A 1009 1.27 15.73 21.45
CA PHE A 1009 0.83 16.92 20.70
C PHE A 1009 1.78 17.16 19.52
N GLU A 1010 1.33 17.89 18.49
CA GLU A 1010 2.14 18.23 17.31
C GLU A 1010 2.86 17.01 16.68
N GLY A 1011 2.15 15.89 16.59
CA GLY A 1011 2.68 14.62 16.08
C GLY A 1011 3.31 13.76 17.18
N HIS A 1012 4.63 13.84 17.32
CA HIS A 1012 5.42 12.88 18.13
C HIS A 1012 5.97 13.45 19.45
N ARG A 1013 5.76 14.74 19.74
CA ARG A 1013 6.19 15.40 20.98
C ARG A 1013 5.35 14.92 22.15
N ALA A 1014 5.98 14.43 23.22
CA ALA A 1014 5.26 14.07 24.43
C ALA A 1014 5.37 15.18 25.48
N LEU A 1015 4.24 15.77 25.87
CA LEU A 1015 4.17 16.85 26.83
C LEU A 1015 4.47 16.35 28.26
N LEU A 1016 5.39 17.02 28.95
CA LEU A 1016 5.67 16.81 30.37
C LEU A 1016 5.04 17.89 31.25
N TYR A 1017 5.03 19.14 30.77
CA TYR A 1017 4.46 20.27 31.50
C TYR A 1017 4.01 21.38 30.54
N THR A 1018 2.93 22.09 30.88
CA THR A 1018 2.59 23.37 30.26
C THR A 1018 1.95 24.31 31.28
N VAL A 1019 2.13 25.61 31.10
CA VAL A 1019 1.43 26.65 31.86
C VAL A 1019 1.25 27.91 31.01
N LYS A 1020 0.09 28.54 31.11
CA LYS A 1020 -0.21 29.84 30.49
C LYS A 1020 0.20 31.00 31.41
N SER A 1021 0.56 32.14 30.83
CA SER A 1021 0.80 33.38 31.58
C SER A 1021 -0.47 33.76 32.35
N GLY A 1022 -0.35 34.12 33.62
CA GLY A 1022 -1.49 34.47 34.48
C GLY A 1022 -2.40 33.31 34.92
N ALA A 1023 -1.99 32.05 34.80
CA ALA A 1023 -2.79 30.87 35.17
C ALA A 1023 -3.13 30.71 36.68
N GLY A 1024 -2.72 31.63 37.56
CA GLY A 1024 -3.00 31.61 39.00
C GLY A 1024 -2.09 30.69 39.84
N HIS A 1025 -0.97 30.21 39.30
CA HIS A 1025 -0.20 29.12 39.91
C HIS A 1025 1.32 29.35 39.91
N GLU A 1026 1.99 29.05 41.05
CA GLU A 1026 3.46 29.00 41.13
C GLU A 1026 3.99 27.79 40.35
N VAL A 1027 4.76 28.03 39.29
CA VAL A 1027 5.30 27.00 38.40
C VAL A 1027 6.29 26.09 39.12
N PHE A 1028 7.11 26.59 40.04
CA PHE A 1028 8.00 25.70 40.81
C PHE A 1028 7.22 24.75 41.73
N LYS A 1029 6.03 25.15 42.18
CA LYS A 1029 5.14 24.31 42.99
C LYS A 1029 4.49 23.25 42.09
N THR A 1030 3.74 23.66 41.07
CA THR A 1030 2.97 22.76 40.18
C THR A 1030 3.83 21.82 39.33
N PHE A 1031 5.08 22.19 39.00
CA PHE A 1031 6.02 21.30 38.34
C PHE A 1031 6.51 20.18 39.29
N ARG A 1032 6.79 20.54 40.56
CA ARG A 1032 7.46 19.68 41.56
C ARG A 1032 6.50 18.83 42.41
N THR A 1033 5.25 19.25 42.58
CA THR A 1033 4.19 18.45 43.23
C THR A 1033 3.23 17.90 42.17
N LYS A 1034 2.40 16.92 42.53
CA LYS A 1034 1.27 16.53 41.67
C LYS A 1034 0.40 17.76 41.40
N GLY A 1035 0.06 17.97 40.13
CA GLY A 1035 -0.86 18.99 39.64
C GLY A 1035 -1.94 18.32 38.78
N PRO A 1036 -2.77 19.09 38.05
CA PRO A 1036 -3.70 18.51 37.10
C PRO A 1036 -2.95 17.74 36.00
N SER A 1037 -3.32 16.47 35.84
CA SER A 1037 -2.79 15.57 34.81
C SER A 1037 -3.89 15.11 33.83
N ASP A 1038 -5.11 15.62 33.99
CA ASP A 1038 -6.24 15.39 33.10
C ASP A 1038 -5.96 15.98 31.72
N ILE A 1039 -6.38 15.22 30.69
CA ILE A 1039 -6.17 15.56 29.29
C ILE A 1039 -7.51 16.04 28.71
N PRO A 1040 -7.59 17.26 28.14
CA PRO A 1040 -8.80 17.73 27.45
C PRO A 1040 -9.30 16.73 26.40
N ALA A 1041 -10.62 16.53 26.33
CA ALA A 1041 -11.24 15.54 25.44
C ALA A 1041 -10.98 15.83 23.95
N ASP A 1042 -10.84 17.11 23.59
CA ASP A 1042 -10.46 17.60 22.25
C ASP A 1042 -8.96 17.48 21.95
N ARG A 1043 -8.14 17.14 22.95
CA ARG A 1043 -6.66 17.14 22.92
C ARG A 1043 -6.03 18.50 22.61
N SER A 1044 -6.69 19.60 22.99
CA SER A 1044 -6.06 20.92 23.06
C SER A 1044 -4.94 20.97 24.11
N LEU A 1045 -4.12 22.03 24.09
CA LEU A 1045 -3.14 22.30 25.15
C LEU A 1045 -3.86 22.99 26.32
N PRO A 1046 -4.02 22.34 27.50
CA PRO A 1046 -4.65 22.96 28.66
C PRO A 1046 -3.79 24.09 29.24
N ASP A 1047 -4.42 25.04 29.93
CA ASP A 1047 -3.74 26.23 30.49
C ASP A 1047 -2.83 25.91 31.68
N LEU A 1048 -2.99 24.74 32.32
CA LEU A 1048 -2.00 24.08 33.16
C LEU A 1048 -2.11 22.55 32.97
N TYR A 1049 -0.98 21.85 32.80
CA TYR A 1049 -0.91 20.38 32.87
C TYR A 1049 0.48 19.94 33.32
N ARG A 1050 0.54 18.84 34.08
CA ARG A 1050 1.78 18.20 34.52
C ARG A 1050 1.68 16.68 34.43
N SER A 1051 2.55 16.07 33.63
CA SER A 1051 2.58 14.61 33.44
C SER A 1051 3.24 13.87 34.61
N ASP A 1052 2.64 12.76 35.04
CA ASP A 1052 3.25 11.81 35.99
C ASP A 1052 4.57 11.21 35.49
N GLN A 1053 4.83 11.23 34.17
CA GLN A 1053 6.12 10.82 33.58
C GLN A 1053 7.30 11.67 34.08
N LEU A 1054 7.04 12.86 34.63
CA LEU A 1054 8.06 13.75 35.18
C LEU A 1054 8.64 13.24 36.52
N ASP A 1055 7.84 12.52 37.33
CA ASP A 1055 8.36 11.82 38.52
C ASP A 1055 9.20 10.59 38.13
N ALA A 1056 8.85 9.97 37.01
CA ALA A 1056 9.50 8.78 36.48
C ALA A 1056 10.56 9.10 35.40
N LEU A 1057 11.08 10.33 35.31
CA LEU A 1057 11.77 10.84 34.11
C LEU A 1057 12.93 9.95 33.60
N ALA A 1058 13.86 9.54 34.46
CA ALA A 1058 14.94 8.61 34.10
C ALA A 1058 14.39 7.28 33.55
N TRP A 1059 13.33 6.75 34.16
CA TRP A 1059 12.67 5.52 33.73
C TRP A 1059 11.97 5.71 32.37
N THR A 1060 11.24 6.82 32.19
CA THR A 1060 10.54 7.18 30.94
C THR A 1060 11.49 7.18 29.76
N LEU A 1061 12.61 7.91 29.87
CA LEU A 1061 13.60 8.05 28.80
C LEU A 1061 14.23 6.70 28.42
N LEU A 1062 14.54 5.86 29.41
CA LEU A 1062 15.11 4.51 29.21
C LEU A 1062 14.18 3.54 28.45
N HIS A 1063 12.86 3.78 28.43
CA HIS A 1063 11.87 2.86 27.85
C HIS A 1063 11.07 3.45 26.67
N THR A 1064 11.25 4.74 26.34
CA THR A 1064 10.55 5.42 25.25
C THR A 1064 11.46 5.78 24.07
N GLY A 1065 12.77 5.87 24.28
CA GLY A 1065 13.74 6.18 23.22
C GLY A 1065 13.88 7.66 22.88
N TYR A 1066 13.13 8.56 23.53
CA TYR A 1066 13.34 10.01 23.47
C TYR A 1066 14.75 10.38 23.94
N LYS A 1067 15.36 11.37 23.30
CA LYS A 1067 16.78 11.73 23.50
C LYS A 1067 16.97 13.17 23.99
N ARG A 1068 15.94 14.00 23.83
CA ARG A 1068 15.95 15.42 24.18
C ARG A 1068 14.83 15.76 25.13
N ILE A 1069 15.09 16.74 25.98
CA ILE A 1069 14.03 17.51 26.64
C ILE A 1069 14.09 18.92 26.07
N VAL A 1070 12.94 19.43 25.66
CA VAL A 1070 12.78 20.78 25.15
C VAL A 1070 11.99 21.59 26.15
N ALA A 1071 12.50 22.77 26.50
CA ALA A 1071 11.73 23.84 27.10
C ALA A 1071 11.43 24.90 26.03
N GLU A 1072 10.23 25.48 26.02
CA GLU A 1072 9.79 26.42 24.99
C GLU A 1072 8.83 27.48 25.56
N MET A 1073 8.94 28.71 25.08
CA MET A 1073 7.97 29.78 25.28
C MET A 1073 7.29 30.13 23.95
N ARG A 1074 5.99 30.38 24.00
CA ARG A 1074 5.17 30.76 22.85
C ARG A 1074 4.38 32.04 23.11
N SER A 1075 4.15 32.80 22.03
CA SER A 1075 3.14 33.86 21.99
C SER A 1075 2.35 33.73 20.68
N ASP A 1076 1.04 33.97 20.72
CA ASP A 1076 0.09 33.69 19.63
C ASP A 1076 0.27 32.31 18.98
N GLY A 1077 0.54 31.29 19.82
CA GLY A 1077 0.83 29.91 19.40
C GLY A 1077 2.18 29.71 18.70
N ARG A 1078 2.92 30.78 18.37
CA ARG A 1078 4.24 30.74 17.72
C ARG A 1078 5.37 30.64 18.75
N ARG A 1079 6.42 29.88 18.43
CA ARG A 1079 7.65 29.79 19.23
C ARG A 1079 8.38 31.13 19.27
N VAL A 1080 8.62 31.67 20.47
CA VAL A 1080 9.37 32.93 20.68
C VAL A 1080 10.70 32.72 21.40
N ALA A 1081 10.81 31.70 22.25
CA ALA A 1081 12.09 31.26 22.82
C ALA A 1081 12.10 29.73 23.03
N GLN A 1082 13.26 29.10 22.98
CA GLN A 1082 13.43 27.64 23.13
C GLN A 1082 14.81 27.30 23.68
N VAL A 1083 14.91 26.24 24.49
CA VAL A 1083 16.16 25.62 24.92
C VAL A 1083 16.04 24.10 24.83
N VAL A 1084 17.04 23.45 24.23
CA VAL A 1084 17.07 22.00 23.97
C VAL A 1084 18.20 21.34 24.76
N PHE A 1085 17.90 20.24 25.45
CA PHE A 1085 18.83 19.53 26.33
C PHE A 1085 19.00 18.05 25.94
N ASP A 1086 20.23 17.53 25.96
CA ASP A 1086 20.56 16.12 25.74
C ASP A 1086 20.40 15.29 27.04
N VAL A 1087 19.55 14.28 26.97
CA VAL A 1087 19.29 13.31 28.04
C VAL A 1087 19.58 11.86 27.62
N SER A 1088 20.13 11.65 26.42
CA SER A 1088 20.63 10.35 25.96
C SER A 1088 21.91 9.91 26.71
N ARG A 1089 22.68 10.87 27.24
CA ARG A 1089 23.86 10.61 28.07
C ARG A 1089 23.50 10.59 29.55
N HIS A 1090 23.98 9.57 30.27
CA HIS A 1090 23.73 9.35 31.70
C HIS A 1090 22.23 9.33 32.08
N THR A 1091 21.37 8.75 31.25
CA THR A 1091 19.90 8.78 31.42
C THR A 1091 19.42 8.29 32.79
N LYS A 1092 20.14 7.33 33.42
CA LYS A 1092 19.85 6.84 34.77
C LYS A 1092 19.93 7.91 35.88
N SER A 1093 20.68 9.00 35.67
CA SER A 1093 20.78 10.11 36.64
C SER A 1093 19.92 11.32 36.28
N VAL A 1094 19.06 11.23 35.25
CA VAL A 1094 18.16 12.32 34.83
C VAL A 1094 16.91 12.37 35.71
N GLY A 1095 16.92 13.27 36.69
CA GLY A 1095 15.79 13.58 37.55
C GLY A 1095 15.08 14.87 37.15
N MET A 1096 13.88 15.09 37.70
CA MET A 1096 12.93 16.16 37.37
C MET A 1096 13.52 17.58 37.22
N THR A 1097 14.62 17.92 37.88
CA THR A 1097 15.24 19.27 37.82
C THR A 1097 16.67 19.33 37.28
N ASN A 1098 17.35 18.20 37.03
CA ASN A 1098 18.78 18.18 36.67
C ASN A 1098 19.07 17.92 35.17
N TRP A 1099 18.02 17.85 34.35
CA TRP A 1099 18.15 17.93 32.89
C TRP A 1099 18.40 19.36 32.39
N PHE A 1100 17.90 20.35 33.13
CA PHE A 1100 17.98 21.78 32.82
C PHE A 1100 19.32 22.36 33.30
N THR A 1101 20.42 22.02 32.64
CA THR A 1101 21.78 22.45 33.00
C THR A 1101 22.59 22.90 31.77
N PRO A 1102 23.57 23.82 31.93
CA PRO A 1102 24.46 24.22 30.83
C PRO A 1102 25.23 23.05 30.21
N THR A 1103 25.59 22.05 31.02
CA THR A 1103 26.30 20.84 30.57
C THR A 1103 25.50 20.01 29.57
N ARG A 1104 24.17 19.97 29.70
CA ARG A 1104 23.27 19.23 28.82
C ARG A 1104 22.75 20.05 27.64
N LEU A 1105 23.03 21.35 27.58
CA LEU A 1105 22.57 22.23 26.51
C LEU A 1105 23.04 21.74 25.11
N VAL A 1106 22.10 21.73 24.16
CA VAL A 1106 22.32 21.38 22.74
C VAL A 1106 22.19 22.62 21.86
N SER A 1107 21.12 23.39 22.04
CA SER A 1107 20.83 24.61 21.27
C SER A 1107 19.80 25.49 21.98
N SER A 1108 19.68 26.73 21.52
CA SER A 1108 18.68 27.70 21.98
C SER A 1108 18.25 28.64 20.85
N TYR A 1109 17.07 29.23 21.01
CA TYR A 1109 16.46 30.21 20.11
C TYR A 1109 15.83 31.31 20.98
N PRO A 1110 15.91 32.62 20.65
CA PRO A 1110 16.29 33.18 19.35
C PRO A 1110 17.80 33.31 19.08
N TYR A 1111 18.66 33.22 20.11
CA TYR A 1111 20.12 33.25 19.95
C TYR A 1111 20.81 32.12 20.69
N HIS A 1112 22.07 31.84 20.31
CA HIS A 1112 22.86 30.72 20.85
C HIS A 1112 23.40 31.01 22.26
N LEU A 1113 23.11 30.10 23.20
CA LEU A 1113 23.64 30.09 24.55
C LEU A 1113 24.93 29.25 24.64
N GLY A 1114 25.95 29.76 25.32
CA GLY A 1114 27.16 28.99 25.65
C GLY A 1114 26.90 27.94 26.73
N LYS A 1115 27.92 27.15 27.08
CA LYS A 1115 27.83 26.13 28.16
C LYS A 1115 28.39 26.60 29.50
N THR A 1116 28.91 27.82 29.58
CA THR A 1116 29.64 28.37 30.74
C THR A 1116 29.27 29.85 30.94
N GLY A 1117 29.63 30.40 32.11
CA GLY A 1117 29.44 31.82 32.42
C GLY A 1117 28.01 32.22 32.78
N TYR A 1118 27.26 31.34 33.45
CA TYR A 1118 25.96 31.65 34.06
C TYR A 1118 26.07 31.56 35.58
N ASN A 1119 25.61 32.58 36.30
CA ASN A 1119 25.41 32.46 37.75
C ASN A 1119 24.03 31.89 38.12
N TYR A 1120 23.04 31.91 37.19
CA TYR A 1120 21.79 31.17 37.34
C TYR A 1120 21.43 30.39 36.08
N PHE A 1121 21.36 29.06 36.19
CA PHE A 1121 20.81 28.17 35.17
C PHE A 1121 20.20 26.94 35.86
N SER A 1122 18.95 27.02 36.31
CA SER A 1122 18.27 25.88 36.94
C SER A 1122 16.73 26.01 36.94
N VAL A 1123 16.03 24.88 37.09
CA VAL A 1123 14.55 24.87 37.27
C VAL A 1123 14.13 25.66 38.51
N ALA A 1124 14.83 25.51 39.63
CA ALA A 1124 14.50 26.18 40.89
C ALA A 1124 14.87 27.68 40.91
N GLY A 1125 15.68 28.12 39.94
CA GLY A 1125 16.13 29.50 39.74
C GLY A 1125 16.50 30.23 41.03
N HIS A 1126 15.97 31.43 41.23
CA HIS A 1126 16.19 32.22 42.43
C HIS A 1126 14.95 32.21 43.34
N ARG A 1127 14.99 31.37 44.39
CA ARG A 1127 13.86 31.11 45.28
C ARG A 1127 13.35 32.36 46.02
N ALA A 1128 14.24 33.22 46.52
CA ALA A 1128 13.84 34.40 47.30
C ALA A 1128 13.02 35.40 46.46
N HIS A 1129 13.36 35.57 45.18
CA HIS A 1129 12.56 36.36 44.24
C HIS A 1129 11.56 35.53 43.41
N LYS A 1130 11.37 34.23 43.73
CA LYS A 1130 10.39 33.33 43.10
C LYS A 1130 10.51 33.27 41.57
N ARG A 1131 11.75 33.25 41.07
CA ARG A 1131 12.07 33.10 39.64
C ARG A 1131 12.46 31.67 39.34
N THR A 1132 11.73 31.05 38.42
CA THR A 1132 11.72 29.62 38.08
C THR A 1132 12.16 29.44 36.62
N PHE A 1133 12.70 28.26 36.26
CA PHE A 1133 13.32 27.99 34.95
C PHE A 1133 14.35 29.06 34.50
N PHE A 1134 15.03 29.65 35.47
CA PHE A 1134 15.80 30.87 35.29
C PHE A 1134 17.11 30.61 34.55
N ILE A 1135 17.35 31.36 33.46
CA ILE A 1135 18.64 31.41 32.75
C ILE A 1135 19.13 32.86 32.75
N ASN A 1136 20.13 33.14 33.58
CA ASN A 1136 20.78 34.43 33.70
C ASN A 1136 22.31 34.30 33.59
N LYS A 1137 22.92 35.08 32.69
CA LYS A 1137 24.37 35.13 32.51
C LYS A 1137 25.02 35.90 33.65
N VAL A 1138 24.45 37.07 33.97
CA VAL A 1138 24.89 37.95 35.06
C VAL A 1138 23.66 38.42 35.84
N TYR A 1139 23.27 37.65 36.85
CA TYR A 1139 22.32 38.06 37.87
C TYR A 1139 23.00 39.05 38.82
N ALA A 1140 22.55 40.30 38.82
CA ALA A 1140 23.20 41.41 39.51
C ALA A 1140 22.17 42.52 39.87
N GLY A 1141 20.97 42.09 40.27
CA GLY A 1141 19.85 42.99 40.58
C GLY A 1141 19.19 43.60 39.35
N CYS A 1142 18.07 44.30 39.56
CA CYS A 1142 17.17 44.71 38.48
C CYS A 1142 17.83 45.52 37.36
N ALA A 1143 18.82 46.36 37.66
CA ALA A 1143 19.56 47.13 36.66
C ALA A 1143 20.65 46.31 35.94
N GLY A 1144 21.21 45.29 36.59
CA GLY A 1144 22.31 44.46 36.11
C GLY A 1144 21.88 43.25 35.27
N ASP A 1145 20.74 42.64 35.58
CA ASP A 1145 20.31 41.32 35.09
C ASP A 1145 20.42 41.12 33.55
N LEU A 1146 21.34 40.24 33.15
CA LEU A 1146 21.67 39.87 31.76
C LEU A 1146 21.21 38.44 31.45
N GLY A 1147 19.90 38.25 31.25
CA GLY A 1147 19.31 36.92 31.05
C GLY A 1147 18.88 36.57 29.64
N PHE A 1148 18.50 35.30 29.50
CA PHE A 1148 17.85 34.74 28.32
C PHE A 1148 16.35 34.60 28.54
N TRP A 1149 15.94 34.01 29.66
CA TRP A 1149 14.55 33.97 30.09
C TRP A 1149 14.37 33.78 31.60
N MET A 1150 13.13 33.94 32.08
CA MET A 1150 12.67 33.51 33.40
C MET A 1150 11.15 33.31 33.42
N VAL A 1151 10.69 32.48 34.35
CA VAL A 1151 9.29 32.36 34.76
C VAL A 1151 9.17 32.99 36.15
N SER A 1152 8.42 34.08 36.32
CA SER A 1152 8.20 34.69 37.64
C SER A 1152 6.91 34.17 38.25
N ASP A 1153 7.02 33.48 39.40
CA ASP A 1153 5.91 32.85 40.11
C ASP A 1153 5.14 33.83 41.03
N ARG A 1154 5.46 35.13 40.98
CA ARG A 1154 4.75 36.25 41.63
C ARG A 1154 5.03 37.58 40.93
N ARG A 1155 4.37 38.65 41.39
CA ARG A 1155 4.72 40.04 41.04
C ARG A 1155 6.17 40.30 41.46
N ASP A 1156 7.00 40.61 40.49
CA ASP A 1156 8.47 40.61 40.63
C ASP A 1156 8.95 41.96 41.21
N PRO A 1157 10.04 42.02 42.00
CA PRO A 1157 10.59 43.30 42.46
C PRO A 1157 11.06 44.22 41.30
N CYS A 1158 11.39 43.67 40.13
CA CYS A 1158 11.91 44.45 39.01
C CYS A 1158 10.79 44.99 38.11
N LYS A 1159 10.71 46.34 37.99
CA LYS A 1159 9.75 47.05 37.12
C LYS A 1159 9.70 46.54 35.67
N TRP A 1160 10.82 46.03 35.13
CA TRP A 1160 10.86 45.49 33.76
C TRP A 1160 10.12 44.15 33.59
N ALA A 1161 9.99 43.34 34.65
CA ALA A 1161 9.25 42.08 34.60
C ALA A 1161 7.74 42.31 34.76
N ASN A 1162 7.36 43.26 35.62
CA ASN A 1162 5.95 43.60 35.89
C ASN A 1162 5.19 44.20 34.69
N LYS A 1163 5.89 44.59 33.61
CA LYS A 1163 5.22 45.03 32.36
C LYS A 1163 4.38 43.92 31.70
N GLY A 1164 4.62 42.65 32.03
CA GLY A 1164 3.81 41.51 31.60
C GLY A 1164 2.89 40.94 32.68
N TRP A 1165 2.68 41.64 33.80
CA TRP A 1165 1.82 41.16 34.90
C TRP A 1165 0.34 41.47 34.61
N SER A 1166 -0.42 40.45 34.22
CA SER A 1166 -1.86 40.53 33.90
C SER A 1166 -2.80 40.47 35.12
N GLY A 1167 -2.25 40.52 36.34
CA GLY A 1167 -3.00 40.37 37.60
C GLY A 1167 -2.60 39.14 38.41
N SER A 1168 -2.10 38.10 37.74
CA SER A 1168 -1.82 36.78 38.31
C SER A 1168 -0.48 36.20 37.84
N ALA A 1169 0.02 35.19 38.57
CA ALA A 1169 1.23 34.43 38.21
C ALA A 1169 0.89 33.26 37.27
N PRO A 1170 1.85 32.74 36.48
CA PRO A 1170 3.22 33.24 36.29
C PRO A 1170 3.30 34.33 35.21
N VAL A 1171 4.40 35.09 35.21
CA VAL A 1171 4.80 35.92 34.06
C VAL A 1171 5.98 35.26 33.35
N LEU A 1172 5.89 35.13 32.04
CA LEU A 1172 6.91 34.49 31.20
C LEU A 1172 7.71 35.57 30.46
N VAL A 1173 9.01 35.69 30.77
CA VAL A 1173 9.87 36.75 30.23
C VAL A 1173 11.05 36.15 29.48
N TYR A 1174 11.36 36.64 28.28
CA TYR A 1174 12.53 36.24 27.49
C TYR A 1174 13.21 37.44 26.81
N THR A 1175 14.39 37.24 26.22
CA THR A 1175 15.11 38.25 25.44
C THR A 1175 15.26 37.83 23.97
N LYS A 1176 15.13 38.79 23.04
CA LYS A 1176 15.30 38.54 21.59
C LYS A 1176 16.77 38.54 21.12
N LYS A 1177 17.65 39.16 21.90
CA LYS A 1177 19.10 39.28 21.68
C LYS A 1177 19.82 39.37 23.03
N PRO A 1178 21.12 39.07 23.13
CA PRO A 1178 21.87 39.28 24.37
C PRO A 1178 21.80 40.74 24.82
N GLY A 1179 21.24 40.99 26.01
CA GLY A 1179 21.08 42.34 26.54
C GLY A 1179 20.42 42.35 27.92
N LYS A 1180 20.71 43.39 28.72
CA LYS A 1180 20.12 43.54 30.06
C LYS A 1180 18.61 43.75 29.95
N TYR A 1181 17.82 43.06 30.78
CA TYR A 1181 16.35 43.18 30.76
C TYR A 1181 15.88 44.62 31.00
N SER A 1182 16.59 45.35 31.87
CA SER A 1182 16.38 46.77 32.18
C SER A 1182 16.46 47.69 30.96
N ARG A 1183 17.32 47.39 29.99
CA ARG A 1183 17.50 48.17 28.75
C ARG A 1183 16.53 47.75 27.64
N GLY A 1184 15.26 47.55 27.98
CA GLY A 1184 14.18 47.24 27.02
C GLY A 1184 14.26 45.85 26.33
N ASN A 1185 15.12 44.93 26.79
CA ASN A 1185 15.26 43.61 26.17
C ASN A 1185 14.27 42.56 26.71
N ALA A 1186 13.46 42.91 27.71
CA ALA A 1186 12.42 42.03 28.26
C ALA A 1186 11.18 41.98 27.34
N PHE A 1187 10.91 40.80 26.77
CA PHE A 1187 9.71 40.48 26.01
C PHE A 1187 8.89 39.41 26.73
N PHE A 1188 7.59 39.36 26.47
CA PHE A 1188 6.65 38.48 27.17
C PHE A 1188 6.12 37.37 26.28
N ALA A 1189 5.69 36.27 26.91
CA ALA A 1189 5.13 35.11 26.24
C ALA A 1189 3.85 34.63 26.95
N ASP A 1190 2.95 34.02 26.19
CA ASP A 1190 1.61 33.64 26.66
C ASP A 1190 1.58 32.21 27.23
N ARG A 1191 2.53 31.34 26.81
CA ARG A 1191 2.59 29.95 27.27
C ARG A 1191 4.02 29.42 27.38
N PHE A 1192 4.29 28.65 28.42
CA PHE A 1192 5.52 27.89 28.62
C PHE A 1192 5.23 26.39 28.54
N LEU A 1193 6.16 25.64 27.91
CA LEU A 1193 6.03 24.23 27.56
C LEU A 1193 7.32 23.48 27.92
N VAL A 1194 7.19 22.25 28.42
CA VAL A 1194 8.29 21.28 28.55
C VAL A 1194 7.85 19.93 27.96
N TYR A 1195 8.63 19.37 27.04
CA TYR A 1195 8.28 18.15 26.31
C TYR A 1195 9.50 17.32 25.87
N LEU A 1196 9.23 16.10 25.41
CA LEU A 1196 10.24 15.15 24.90
C LEU A 1196 10.30 15.12 23.36
N GLU A 1197 11.51 14.98 22.82
CA GLU A 1197 11.86 14.73 21.39
C GLU A 1197 12.98 13.68 21.24
#